data_AF-A0A0L9TGJ1-F1
#
_entry.id   AF-A0A0L9TGJ1-F1
#
_cell.length_a   1.000
_cell.length_b   1.000
_cell.length_c   1.000
_cell.angle_alpha   90.00
_cell.angle_beta   90.00
_cell.angle_gamma   90.00
#
_symmetry.space_group_name_H-M   'P 1'
#
loop_
_entity.id
_entity.type
_entity.pdbx_description
1 polymer ?
#
loop_
_entity_poly.entity_id
_entity_poly.type
_entity_poly.pdbx_seq_one_letter_code
_entity_poly.pdbx_strand_id
1 'polypeptide(L)'
;MEETAQQMKRPFGIPEKPEFSVGLDVPLKKLKLNVLSEGASVIVLTGLGGSGKTTLATMLCWDEQVIGKFKENILFVTFSKAPQLKIIVERLLERFGYQVPELQSDGDAIDQLVLLLRKINANPMLLVLDDVWSCSEAVVEKLKFQISDYKILVTSRIAFPTFGTSLVLKPLVPEDAITLFRHHAFLKRASSNIPDEDLVQKVVRHCKGLPLAITAIGRSLGHQSIELWQKMVGELSEGHCILDSNTELLSSLQKILDVLEDNPIIKECFMDLALFPEHQRIPVAALVDMWVELYGLDNYGLKAIAIVNRLDSMNLANVTVTRKNLSDTDSYYYNNHFIVLHDILRDLAIYQSNKAQIELRKRLMIGINETKPEVCLGEKQQGIMIRTLSNNFRWCDEQKTQKIPSGTLSISSDETWTSYWSHLRPAQAEVLILNIRTNLYSFPKYLKEMSKLKVLIVMNYGFHPCELFDFELLGTLSVLKRLRLERISIPSFVSLKNLKKLSLYLCDTREAFENSNILISDAFPNLEDLNIEYSKDMVGLPKGLCNITSLNMLSISNCHKLSALPQEIGNLENLKLLRLSSCTDLQVIPNSVGRLSNLRHMDISNCINLPNLPEEFGNLCNLRILYMTSCERCELPSSIINLKNLKEVVCDEETAFQWEAFKPMLPNLKIDVPQLDVNLNWLHAIHS
;
A
#
# COMPACT_ATOMS: atom_id res chain seq x y z
N MET A 1 -24.15 19.69 13.84
CA MET A 1 -23.14 20.71 13.47
C MET A 1 -22.21 21.10 14.63
N GLU A 2 -22.27 20.47 15.82
CA GLU A 2 -21.29 20.70 16.90
C GLU A 2 -20.44 19.46 17.26
N GLU A 3 -20.73 18.28 16.71
CA GLU A 3 -19.95 17.05 16.98
C GLU A 3 -18.75 16.83 16.05
N THR A 4 -18.63 17.56 14.94
CA THR A 4 -17.46 17.47 14.04
C THR A 4 -16.23 18.23 14.54
N ALA A 5 -16.35 19.03 15.61
CA ALA A 5 -15.25 19.83 16.14
C ALA A 5 -14.32 19.05 17.10
N GLN A 6 -14.70 17.85 17.57
CA GLN A 6 -13.90 17.11 18.57
C GLN A 6 -12.79 16.21 17.99
N GLN A 7 -12.69 16.03 16.66
CA GLN A 7 -11.54 15.37 16.04
C GLN A 7 -10.34 16.31 15.77
N MET A 8 -10.49 17.61 16.01
CA MET A 8 -9.50 18.64 15.67
C MET A 8 -8.58 18.96 16.86
N LYS A 9 -7.58 18.10 17.17
CA LYS A 9 -6.47 18.45 18.07
C LYS A 9 -5.13 17.73 17.80
N ARG A 10 -4.79 17.40 16.54
CA ARG A 10 -3.50 16.75 16.24
C ARG A 10 -2.81 17.34 15.01
N PRO A 11 -1.49 17.59 15.09
CA PRO A 11 -0.71 18.00 13.93
C PRO A 11 -0.78 16.99 12.78
N PHE A 12 -0.65 17.46 11.53
CA PHE A 12 -1.02 16.72 10.33
C PHE A 12 0.12 15.88 9.76
N GLY A 13 -0.18 14.65 9.37
CA GLY A 13 0.72 13.79 8.57
C GLY A 13 1.96 13.28 9.30
N ILE A 14 2.11 13.57 10.61
CA ILE A 14 3.29 13.14 11.36
C ILE A 14 3.22 11.61 11.52
N PRO A 15 4.30 10.88 11.16
CA PRO A 15 4.39 9.45 11.41
C PRO A 15 4.27 9.11 12.90
N GLU A 16 3.90 7.86 13.22
CA GLU A 16 3.89 7.40 14.60
C GLU A 16 5.26 7.55 15.26
N LYS A 17 5.26 7.90 16.55
CA LYS A 17 6.49 8.05 17.31
C LYS A 17 7.21 6.68 17.35
N PRO A 18 8.50 6.61 17.00
CA PRO A 18 9.24 5.35 17.03
C PRO A 18 9.27 4.78 18.45
N GLU A 19 8.95 3.50 18.60
CA GLU A 19 8.97 2.80 19.91
C GLU A 19 10.39 2.72 20.51
N PHE A 20 11.40 2.62 19.64
CA PHE A 20 12.80 2.52 20.02
C PHE A 20 13.68 3.34 19.08
N SER A 21 14.58 4.13 19.65
CA SER A 21 15.58 4.93 18.94
C SER A 21 16.86 5.01 19.74
N VAL A 22 18.01 5.10 19.06
CA VAL A 22 19.33 5.21 19.70
C VAL A 22 20.22 6.17 18.90
N GLY A 23 21.14 6.89 19.55
CA GLY A 23 22.08 7.80 18.90
C GLY A 23 21.48 9.09 18.32
N LEU A 24 20.19 9.36 18.56
CA LEU A 24 19.48 10.51 18.01
C LEU A 24 19.35 11.71 18.96
N ASP A 25 19.72 11.58 20.24
CA ASP A 25 19.56 12.65 21.24
C ASP A 25 20.33 13.93 20.89
N VAL A 26 21.60 13.79 20.50
CA VAL A 26 22.46 14.92 20.13
C VAL A 26 21.99 15.56 18.81
N PRO A 27 21.75 14.80 17.71
CA PRO A 27 21.13 15.35 16.50
C PRO A 27 19.80 16.06 16.76
N LEU A 28 18.92 15.48 17.58
CA LEU A 28 17.61 16.04 17.91
C LEU A 28 17.75 17.36 18.65
N LYS A 29 18.63 17.44 19.65
CA LYS A 29 18.90 18.68 20.37
C LYS A 29 19.40 19.79 19.44
N LYS A 30 20.29 19.45 18.50
CA LYS A 30 20.82 20.42 17.52
C LYS A 30 19.75 20.87 16.52
N LEU A 31 18.93 19.94 16.02
CA LEU A 31 17.83 20.26 15.11
C LEU A 31 16.78 21.14 15.81
N LYS A 32 16.43 20.81 17.05
CA LYS A 32 15.51 21.58 17.88
C LYS A 32 15.96 23.03 18.08
N LEU A 33 17.25 23.24 18.40
CA LEU A 33 17.79 24.59 18.54
C LEU A 33 17.60 25.43 17.27
N ASN A 34 17.84 24.84 16.09
CA ASN A 34 17.64 25.54 14.82
C ASN A 34 16.16 25.88 14.57
N VAL A 35 15.26 24.93 14.81
CA VAL A 35 13.82 25.08 14.56
C VAL A 35 13.17 26.10 15.50
N LEU A 36 13.57 26.12 16.78
CA LEU A 36 13.03 27.06 17.77
C LEU A 36 13.65 28.45 17.69
N SER A 37 14.83 28.61 17.08
CA SER A 37 15.51 29.91 16.94
C SER A 37 14.82 30.87 15.98
N GLU A 38 14.98 32.18 16.20
CA GLU A 38 14.47 33.25 15.31
C GLU A 38 15.24 33.38 13.98
N GLY A 39 16.20 32.49 13.71
CA GLY A 39 17.06 32.52 12.51
C GLY A 39 16.39 31.96 11.24
N ALA A 40 17.11 31.11 10.50
CA ALA A 40 16.71 30.61 9.17
C ALA A 40 15.26 30.10 9.12
N SER A 41 14.54 30.50 8.06
CA SER A 41 13.18 30.03 7.78
C SER A 41 13.16 28.63 7.18
N VAL A 42 14.25 28.19 6.54
CA VAL A 42 14.40 26.83 5.99
C VAL A 42 15.58 26.15 6.64
N ILE A 43 15.37 24.93 7.13
CA ILE A 43 16.36 24.11 7.81
C ILE A 43 16.46 22.80 7.03
N VAL A 44 17.67 22.47 6.57
CA VAL A 44 17.88 21.27 5.75
C VAL A 44 18.60 20.20 6.57
N LEU A 45 17.98 19.04 6.72
CA LEU A 45 18.51 17.81 7.32
C LEU A 45 18.94 16.85 6.20
N THR A 46 20.24 16.60 6.10
CA THR A 46 20.81 15.78 5.02
C THR A 46 21.49 14.52 5.55
N GLY A 47 21.60 13.47 4.74
CA GLY A 47 22.23 12.23 5.16
C GLY A 47 21.95 11.06 4.21
N LEU A 48 22.71 9.99 4.37
CA LEU A 48 22.60 8.78 3.52
C LEU A 48 21.19 8.16 3.58
N GLY A 49 20.83 7.39 2.54
CA GLY A 49 19.60 6.59 2.57
C GLY A 49 19.59 5.65 3.77
N GLY A 50 18.45 5.55 4.47
CA GLY A 50 18.32 4.69 5.66
C GLY A 50 19.07 5.15 6.91
N SER A 51 19.61 6.38 6.95
CA SER A 51 20.33 6.93 8.11
C SER A 51 19.42 7.38 9.28
N GLY A 52 18.09 7.36 9.12
CA GLY A 52 17.14 7.78 10.16
C GLY A 52 16.68 9.24 10.08
N LYS A 53 16.77 9.90 8.91
CA LYS A 53 16.34 11.31 8.73
C LYS A 53 14.85 11.51 9.04
N THR A 54 13.99 10.71 8.41
CA THR A 54 12.54 10.71 8.66
C THR A 54 12.27 10.45 10.14
N THR A 55 12.93 9.46 10.75
CA THR A 55 12.82 9.17 12.18
C THR A 55 13.17 10.37 13.06
N LEU A 56 14.26 11.08 12.75
CA LEU A 56 14.68 12.27 13.49
C LEU A 56 13.68 13.43 13.33
N ALA A 57 13.15 13.64 12.12
CA ALA A 57 12.12 14.65 11.85
C ALA A 57 10.80 14.31 12.58
N THR A 58 10.40 13.04 12.57
CA THR A 58 9.26 12.55 13.35
C THR A 58 9.46 12.79 14.85
N MET A 59 10.61 12.43 15.41
CA MET A 59 10.93 12.67 16.83
C MET A 59 10.87 14.15 17.20
N LEU A 60 11.34 15.05 16.31
CA LEU A 60 11.22 16.49 16.51
C LEU A 60 9.76 16.94 16.58
N CYS A 61 8.90 16.44 15.70
CA CYS A 61 7.47 16.78 15.71
C CYS A 61 6.75 16.30 16.97
N TRP A 62 7.27 15.28 17.66
CA TRP A 62 6.76 14.78 18.94
C TRP A 62 7.45 15.38 20.18
N ASP A 63 8.41 16.30 20.02
CA ASP A 63 9.11 16.95 21.14
C ASP A 63 8.20 17.98 21.83
N GLU A 64 8.16 17.94 23.16
CA GLU A 64 7.26 18.78 23.96
C GLU A 64 7.47 20.29 23.76
N GLN A 65 8.69 20.75 23.48
CA GLN A 65 8.96 22.16 23.26
C GLN A 65 8.53 22.59 21.86
N VAL A 66 8.68 21.70 20.87
CA VAL A 66 8.23 21.93 19.49
C VAL A 66 6.69 21.95 19.45
N ILE A 67 6.04 20.97 20.09
CA ILE A 67 4.58 20.97 20.27
C ILE A 67 4.14 22.20 21.08
N GLY A 68 4.87 22.58 22.13
CA GLY A 68 4.55 23.77 22.93
C GLY A 68 4.56 25.06 22.10
N LYS A 69 5.52 25.21 21.18
CA LYS A 69 5.63 26.38 20.28
C LYS A 69 4.57 26.34 19.18
N PHE A 70 4.56 25.28 18.37
CA PHE A 70 3.77 25.20 17.13
C PHE A 70 2.36 24.62 17.31
N LYS A 71 2.09 23.96 18.44
CA LYS A 71 0.79 23.35 18.77
C LYS A 71 0.32 22.42 17.65
N GLU A 72 -0.85 22.73 17.07
CA GLU A 72 -1.48 21.95 16.00
C GLU A 72 -1.02 22.37 14.60
N ASN A 73 -0.21 23.43 14.50
CA ASN A 73 0.28 24.01 13.25
C ASN A 73 1.55 23.30 12.75
N ILE A 74 1.69 22.00 12.99
CA ILE A 74 2.76 21.19 12.41
C ILE A 74 2.16 20.38 11.26
N LEU A 75 2.73 20.57 10.08
CA LEU A 75 2.32 19.95 8.83
C LEU A 75 3.48 19.10 8.31
N PHE A 76 3.32 17.77 8.30
CA PHE A 76 4.31 16.83 7.78
C PHE A 76 3.86 16.27 6.44
N VAL A 77 4.69 16.42 5.42
CA VAL A 77 4.41 16.06 4.03
C VAL A 77 5.59 15.29 3.45
N THR A 78 5.35 14.08 2.96
CA THR A 78 6.36 13.29 2.24
C THR A 78 6.38 13.69 0.77
N PHE A 79 7.55 14.06 0.27
CA PHE A 79 7.80 14.38 -1.13
C PHE A 79 8.15 13.09 -1.90
N SER A 80 7.79 13.05 -3.17
CA SER A 80 8.31 12.06 -4.10
C SER A 80 9.15 12.76 -5.16
N LYS A 81 9.85 12.00 -6.01
CA LYS A 81 10.64 12.54 -7.13
C LYS A 81 9.87 13.53 -8.04
N ALA A 82 8.54 13.42 -8.08
CA ALA A 82 7.64 14.38 -8.73
C ALA A 82 6.54 14.80 -7.73
N PRO A 83 6.81 15.78 -6.84
CA PRO A 83 5.84 16.19 -5.84
C PRO A 83 4.69 16.95 -6.53
N GLN A 84 3.46 16.50 -6.33
CA GLN A 84 2.28 17.18 -6.86
C GLN A 84 1.67 18.04 -5.76
N LEU A 85 2.00 19.33 -5.80
CA LEU A 85 1.51 20.31 -4.83
C LEU A 85 -0.02 20.36 -4.80
N LYS A 86 -0.68 20.21 -5.95
CA LYS A 86 -2.14 20.16 -6.07
C LYS A 86 -2.77 19.15 -5.11
N ILE A 87 -2.38 17.88 -5.21
CA ILE A 87 -2.92 16.79 -4.37
C ILE A 87 -2.68 17.07 -2.88
N ILE A 88 -1.49 17.58 -2.54
CA ILE A 88 -1.16 17.92 -1.15
C ILE A 88 -2.12 19.01 -0.64
N VAL A 89 -2.36 20.05 -1.43
CA VAL A 89 -3.22 21.17 -1.06
C VAL A 89 -4.69 20.77 -1.02
N GLU A 90 -5.16 19.96 -1.98
CA GLU A 90 -6.53 19.41 -2.00
C GLU A 90 -6.82 18.61 -0.73
N ARG A 91 -5.88 17.73 -0.34
CA ARG A 91 -5.98 16.96 0.91
C ARG A 91 -5.99 17.83 2.16
N LEU A 92 -5.21 18.91 2.17
CA LEU A 92 -5.22 19.85 3.28
C LEU A 92 -6.56 20.58 3.38
N LEU A 93 -7.08 21.10 2.25
CA LEU A 93 -8.37 21.79 2.20
C LEU A 93 -9.52 20.89 2.66
N GLU A 94 -9.57 19.64 2.17
CA GLU A 94 -10.57 18.65 2.57
C GLU A 94 -10.57 18.43 4.09
N ARG A 95 -9.38 18.25 4.69
CA ARG A 95 -9.26 18.02 6.14
C ARG A 95 -9.74 19.21 6.98
N PHE A 96 -9.44 20.43 6.55
CA PHE A 96 -9.91 21.64 7.25
C PHE A 96 -11.40 21.93 6.98
N GLY A 97 -12.11 21.05 6.27
CA GLY A 97 -13.54 21.17 5.99
C GLY A 97 -13.86 22.27 4.98
N TYR A 98 -12.87 22.73 4.21
CA TYR A 98 -13.09 23.68 3.14
C TYR A 98 -13.47 22.96 1.85
N GLN A 99 -14.26 23.63 1.00
CA GLN A 99 -14.49 23.15 -0.35
C GLN A 99 -13.15 23.07 -1.10
N VAL A 100 -12.90 21.91 -1.70
CA VAL A 100 -11.72 21.67 -2.53
C VAL A 100 -12.01 22.18 -3.94
N PRO A 101 -11.37 23.27 -4.40
CA PRO A 101 -11.50 23.73 -5.77
C PRO A 101 -10.71 22.83 -6.72
N GLU A 102 -11.11 22.78 -7.99
CA GLU A 102 -10.37 22.06 -9.01
C GLU A 102 -9.08 22.83 -9.36
N LEU A 103 -7.91 22.29 -8.96
CA LEU A 103 -6.62 22.98 -9.12
C LEU A 103 -6.00 22.68 -10.49
N GLN A 104 -5.89 23.70 -11.33
CA GLN A 104 -5.38 23.56 -12.70
C GLN A 104 -3.85 23.65 -12.81
N SER A 105 -3.18 24.32 -11.86
CA SER A 105 -1.73 24.44 -11.82
C SER A 105 -1.13 24.35 -10.41
N ASP A 106 0.18 24.11 -10.32
CA ASP A 106 0.91 24.21 -9.05
C ASP A 106 0.87 25.65 -8.47
N GLY A 107 0.73 26.67 -9.34
CA GLY A 107 0.56 28.06 -8.90
C GLY A 107 -0.75 28.24 -8.14
N ASP A 108 -1.86 27.73 -8.69
CA ASP A 108 -3.17 27.76 -8.04
C ASP A 108 -3.15 27.02 -6.70
N ALA A 109 -2.45 25.88 -6.64
CA ALA A 109 -2.26 25.11 -5.41
C ALA A 109 -1.53 25.94 -4.34
N ILE A 110 -0.45 26.62 -4.71
CA ILE A 110 0.30 27.48 -3.79
C ILE A 110 -0.57 28.64 -3.30
N ASP A 111 -1.32 29.29 -4.18
CA ASP A 111 -2.21 30.39 -3.81
C ASP A 111 -3.31 29.93 -2.84
N GLN A 112 -3.91 28.76 -3.10
CA GLN A 112 -4.88 28.17 -2.18
C GLN A 112 -4.26 27.75 -0.85
N LEU A 113 -3.04 27.24 -0.85
CA LEU A 113 -2.30 26.94 0.38
C LEU A 113 -2.08 28.21 1.20
N VAL A 114 -1.63 29.30 0.58
CA VAL A 114 -1.44 30.60 1.27
C VAL A 114 -2.76 31.09 1.87
N LEU A 115 -3.86 31.00 1.11
CA LEU A 115 -5.18 31.38 1.61
C LEU A 115 -5.62 30.52 2.79
N LEU A 116 -5.39 29.20 2.71
CA LEU A 116 -5.67 28.27 3.80
C LEU A 116 -4.87 28.65 5.06
N LEU A 117 -3.56 28.84 4.93
CA LEU A 117 -2.67 29.20 6.05
C LEU A 117 -3.07 30.53 6.71
N ARG A 118 -3.52 31.52 5.92
CA ARG A 118 -4.05 32.77 6.45
C ARG A 118 -5.39 32.58 7.18
N LYS A 119 -6.30 31.76 6.66
CA LYS A 119 -7.61 31.50 7.25
C LYS A 119 -7.52 30.78 8.59
N ILE A 120 -6.64 29.79 8.70
CA ILE A 120 -6.43 29.04 9.95
C ILE A 120 -5.65 29.83 11.01
N ASN A 121 -5.17 31.05 10.67
CA ASN A 121 -4.36 31.90 11.53
C ASN A 121 -3.18 31.14 12.20
N ALA A 122 -2.55 30.23 11.44
CA ALA A 122 -1.50 29.36 11.94
C ALA A 122 -0.20 30.15 12.16
N ASN A 123 -0.04 30.69 13.37
CA ASN A 123 1.17 31.37 13.80
C ASN A 123 1.48 31.03 15.27
N PRO A 124 2.63 30.42 15.59
CA PRO A 124 3.70 29.99 14.67
C PRO A 124 3.36 28.68 13.93
N MET A 125 4.06 28.37 12.84
CA MET A 125 3.83 27.17 12.02
C MET A 125 5.13 26.46 11.60
N LEU A 126 5.09 25.12 11.58
CA LEU A 126 6.19 24.26 11.11
C LEU A 126 5.72 23.37 9.95
N LEU A 127 6.33 23.53 8.78
CA LEU A 127 6.15 22.66 7.62
C LEU A 127 7.34 21.70 7.50
N VAL A 128 7.11 20.40 7.63
CA VAL A 128 8.12 19.36 7.42
C VAL A 128 7.92 18.75 6.05
N LEU A 129 8.93 18.88 5.19
CA LEU A 129 9.00 18.30 3.86
C LEU A 129 9.99 17.13 3.91
N ASP A 130 9.46 15.91 3.99
CA ASP A 130 10.26 14.69 4.10
C ASP A 130 10.64 14.14 2.72
N ASP A 131 11.89 13.70 2.57
CA ASP A 131 12.49 13.12 1.36
C ASP A 131 12.41 14.00 0.09
N VAL A 132 12.86 15.25 0.21
CA VAL A 132 12.92 16.18 -0.93
C VAL A 132 14.07 15.82 -1.88
N TRP A 133 13.74 15.68 -3.18
CA TRP A 133 14.68 15.38 -4.26
C TRP A 133 15.30 16.65 -4.88
N SER A 134 16.46 16.53 -5.56
CA SER A 134 17.15 17.65 -6.23
C SER A 134 16.25 18.44 -7.18
N CYS A 135 15.45 17.74 -7.98
CA CYS A 135 14.55 18.35 -8.93
C CYS A 135 13.40 19.15 -8.29
N SER A 136 13.18 19.00 -6.98
CA SER A 136 12.08 19.63 -6.24
C SER A 136 12.51 20.88 -5.48
N GLU A 137 13.76 21.32 -5.62
CA GLU A 137 14.28 22.52 -4.94
C GLU A 137 13.45 23.78 -5.23
N ALA A 138 13.07 23.98 -6.50
CA ALA A 138 12.24 25.11 -6.92
C ALA A 138 10.84 25.09 -6.29
N VAL A 139 10.32 23.91 -5.94
CA VAL A 139 9.02 23.78 -5.24
C VAL A 139 9.17 24.24 -3.79
N VAL A 140 10.25 23.87 -3.11
CA VAL A 140 10.53 24.31 -1.74
C VAL A 140 10.70 25.84 -1.68
N GLU A 141 11.37 26.44 -2.68
CA GLU A 141 11.49 27.90 -2.79
C GLU A 141 10.13 28.60 -2.85
N LYS A 142 9.18 28.05 -3.63
CA LYS A 142 7.82 28.61 -3.75
C LYS A 142 6.99 28.49 -2.46
N LEU A 143 7.34 27.55 -1.57
CA LEU A 143 6.65 27.36 -0.28
C LEU A 143 7.16 28.30 0.83
N LYS A 144 8.16 29.16 0.54
CA LYS A 144 8.63 30.18 1.48
C LYS A 144 7.65 31.35 1.52
N PHE A 145 6.71 31.29 2.46
CA PHE A 145 5.73 32.34 2.65
C PHE A 145 6.26 33.45 3.57
N GLN A 146 5.87 34.70 3.29
CA GLN A 146 6.10 35.84 4.19
C GLN A 146 5.10 35.83 5.35
N ILE A 147 5.23 34.82 6.22
CA ILE A 147 4.42 34.63 7.43
C ILE A 147 5.37 34.72 8.63
N SER A 148 4.95 35.43 9.68
CA SER A 148 5.75 35.53 10.91
C SER A 148 5.86 34.16 11.60
N ASP A 149 7.05 33.81 12.07
CA ASP A 149 7.39 32.54 12.74
C ASP A 149 6.93 31.27 11.99
N TYR A 150 7.11 31.29 10.67
CA TYR A 150 6.95 30.16 9.76
C TYR A 150 8.29 29.49 9.46
N LYS A 151 8.39 28.19 9.77
CA LYS A 151 9.59 27.37 9.58
C LYS A 151 9.32 26.21 8.63
N ILE A 152 10.30 25.92 7.77
CA ILE A 152 10.31 24.75 6.89
C ILE A 152 11.48 23.85 7.30
N LEU A 153 11.19 22.60 7.63
CA LEU A 153 12.20 21.55 7.79
C LEU A 153 12.20 20.68 6.54
N VAL A 154 13.32 20.60 5.84
CA VAL A 154 13.51 19.74 4.68
C VAL A 154 14.38 18.56 5.07
N THR A 155 13.94 17.33 4.85
CA THR A 155 14.83 16.16 4.88
C THR A 155 15.22 15.77 3.46
N SER A 156 16.48 15.40 3.22
CA SER A 156 16.94 15.01 1.89
C SER A 156 18.18 14.13 1.92
N ARG A 157 18.43 13.38 0.84
CA ARG A 157 19.68 12.64 0.62
C ARG A 157 20.82 13.55 0.16
N ILE A 158 20.50 14.75 -0.32
CA ILE A 158 21.45 15.71 -0.86
C ILE A 158 21.39 17.03 -0.08
N ALA A 159 22.43 17.84 -0.18
CA ALA A 159 22.41 19.20 0.35
C ALA A 159 21.81 20.17 -0.65
N PHE A 160 21.14 21.20 -0.13
CA PHE A 160 20.59 22.33 -0.88
C PHE A 160 21.30 23.61 -0.41
N PRO A 161 22.43 23.99 -1.05
CA PRO A 161 23.24 25.11 -0.58
C PRO A 161 22.50 26.46 -0.59
N THR A 162 21.49 26.60 -1.44
CA THR A 162 20.59 27.76 -1.57
C THR A 162 19.81 28.07 -0.29
N PHE A 163 19.52 27.06 0.53
CA PHE A 163 18.83 27.22 1.82
C PHE A 163 19.79 27.41 3.00
N GLY A 164 21.10 27.51 2.76
CA GLY A 164 22.12 27.69 3.78
C GLY A 164 22.78 26.39 4.25
N THR A 165 23.35 26.40 5.46
CA THR A 165 24.14 25.27 5.97
C THR A 165 23.24 24.10 6.37
N SER A 166 23.45 22.95 5.72
CA SER A 166 22.72 21.71 6.03
C SER A 166 23.21 21.02 7.31
N LEU A 167 22.29 20.48 8.09
CA LEU A 167 22.58 19.56 9.19
C LEU A 167 22.79 18.15 8.64
N VAL A 168 24.02 17.65 8.68
CA VAL A 168 24.33 16.30 8.21
C VAL A 168 24.10 15.28 9.34
N LEU A 169 23.13 14.37 9.14
CA LEU A 169 22.92 13.20 9.97
C LEU A 169 23.91 12.11 9.58
N LYS A 170 24.86 11.84 10.48
CA LYS A 170 25.87 10.80 10.32
C LYS A 170 25.29 9.41 10.63
N PRO A 171 25.89 8.33 10.08
CA PRO A 171 25.61 6.97 10.53
C PRO A 171 25.83 6.80 12.03
N LEU A 172 25.18 5.80 12.62
CA LEU A 172 25.33 5.43 14.02
C LEU A 172 26.77 5.07 14.34
N VAL A 173 27.23 5.50 15.52
CA VAL A 173 28.50 5.04 16.07
C VAL A 173 28.41 3.55 16.44
N PRO A 174 29.54 2.83 16.52
CA PRO A 174 29.53 1.38 16.74
C PRO A 174 28.71 0.92 17.95
N GLU A 175 28.77 1.65 19.07
CA GLU A 175 28.04 1.31 20.30
C GLU A 175 26.52 1.41 20.12
N ASP A 176 26.05 2.48 19.49
CA ASP A 176 24.63 2.68 19.17
C ASP A 176 24.16 1.67 18.13
N ALA A 177 25.00 1.36 17.14
CA ALA A 177 24.72 0.35 16.12
C ALA A 177 24.56 -1.05 16.72
N ILE A 178 25.44 -1.45 17.64
CA ILE A 178 25.34 -2.73 18.37
C ILE A 178 24.09 -2.74 19.26
N THR A 179 23.79 -1.63 19.91
CA THR A 179 22.60 -1.50 20.76
C THR A 179 21.31 -1.67 19.95
N LEU A 180 21.23 -1.02 18.78
CA LEU A 180 20.11 -1.16 17.85
C LEU A 180 20.00 -2.60 17.34
N PHE A 181 21.14 -3.20 16.96
CA PHE A 181 21.20 -4.57 16.48
C PHE A 181 20.67 -5.57 17.52
N ARG A 182 21.15 -5.49 18.77
CA ARG A 182 20.71 -6.36 19.86
C ARG A 182 19.23 -6.22 20.19
N HIS A 183 18.70 -5.00 20.10
CA HIS A 183 17.27 -4.76 20.27
C HIS A 183 16.45 -5.55 19.23
N HIS A 184 16.84 -5.47 17.95
CA HIS A 184 16.12 -6.09 16.85
C HIS A 184 16.40 -7.59 16.65
N ALA A 185 17.56 -8.07 17.05
CA ALA A 185 17.91 -9.49 17.05
C ALA A 185 17.36 -10.25 18.27
N PHE A 186 16.60 -9.58 19.15
CA PHE A 186 16.02 -10.16 20.37
C PHE A 186 17.05 -10.84 21.30
N LEU A 187 18.32 -10.40 21.27
CA LEU A 187 19.42 -10.99 22.05
C LEU A 187 19.37 -10.69 23.57
N LYS A 188 18.21 -10.26 24.09
CA LYS A 188 18.02 -9.87 25.50
C LYS A 188 17.55 -11.00 26.42
N ARG A 189 17.27 -12.20 25.92
CA ARG A 189 16.87 -13.35 26.76
C ARG A 189 17.90 -14.47 26.64
N ALA A 190 18.30 -15.01 27.78
CA ALA A 190 19.22 -16.13 27.96
C ALA A 190 18.74 -17.39 27.22
N SER A 191 18.92 -17.40 25.90
CA SER A 191 18.81 -18.58 25.06
C SER A 191 20.21 -19.16 24.90
N SER A 192 20.32 -20.48 24.80
CA SER A 192 21.58 -21.21 24.74
C SER A 192 22.39 -20.98 23.44
N ASN A 193 21.91 -20.15 22.51
CA ASN A 193 22.47 -19.94 21.17
C ASN A 193 22.83 -18.46 20.91
N ILE A 194 23.23 -17.70 21.95
CA ILE A 194 23.69 -16.32 21.75
C ILE A 194 25.02 -16.36 20.99
N PRO A 195 25.13 -15.70 19.83
CA PRO A 195 26.38 -15.61 19.08
C PRO A 195 27.44 -14.87 19.89
N ASP A 196 28.71 -15.23 19.69
CA ASP A 196 29.83 -14.55 20.33
C ASP A 196 29.83 -13.05 19.98
N GLU A 197 30.28 -12.23 20.93
CA GLU A 197 30.32 -10.79 20.83
C GLU A 197 31.20 -10.32 19.66
N ASP A 198 32.30 -11.03 19.39
CA ASP A 198 33.16 -10.77 18.22
C ASP A 198 32.37 -10.93 16.91
N LEU A 199 31.49 -11.93 16.84
CA LEU A 199 30.73 -12.21 15.64
C LEU A 199 29.61 -11.17 15.43
N VAL A 200 28.94 -10.75 16.51
CA VAL A 200 28.00 -9.61 16.49
C VAL A 200 28.72 -8.34 16.00
N GLN A 201 29.91 -8.04 16.53
CA GLN A 201 30.68 -6.89 16.11
C GLN A 201 31.07 -6.94 14.62
N LYS A 202 31.49 -8.12 14.12
CA LYS A 202 31.83 -8.30 12.70
C LYS A 202 30.63 -7.99 11.81
N VAL A 203 29.46 -8.58 12.10
CA VAL A 203 28.23 -8.33 11.33
C VAL A 203 27.85 -6.84 11.35
N VAL A 204 27.81 -6.22 12.53
CA VAL A 204 27.38 -4.82 12.68
C VAL A 204 28.34 -3.85 11.98
N ARG A 205 29.65 -4.14 11.96
CA ARG A 205 30.63 -3.32 11.22
C ARG A 205 30.31 -3.27 9.73
N HIS A 206 29.84 -4.37 9.13
CA HIS A 206 29.46 -4.40 7.72
C HIS A 206 28.19 -3.59 7.41
N CYS A 207 27.35 -3.29 8.40
CA CYS A 207 26.19 -2.40 8.23
C CYS A 207 26.57 -0.92 8.08
N LYS A 208 27.85 -0.56 8.27
CA LYS A 208 28.37 0.81 8.19
C LYS A 208 27.59 1.84 9.03
N GLY A 209 27.02 1.40 10.16
CA GLY A 209 26.25 2.25 11.07
C GLY A 209 24.89 2.70 10.55
N LEU A 210 24.33 2.06 9.51
CA LEU A 210 23.04 2.47 8.94
C LEU A 210 21.88 1.74 9.64
N PRO A 211 20.99 2.47 10.35
CA PRO A 211 19.89 1.88 11.11
C PRO A 211 19.08 0.84 10.34
N LEU A 212 18.71 1.15 9.09
CA LEU A 212 17.89 0.24 8.29
C LEU A 212 18.57 -1.10 7.99
N ALA A 213 19.86 -1.09 7.63
CA ALA A 213 20.62 -2.30 7.41
C ALA A 213 20.78 -3.09 8.70
N ILE A 214 21.06 -2.39 9.81
CA ILE A 214 21.20 -2.99 11.14
C ILE A 214 19.90 -3.68 11.57
N THR A 215 18.76 -3.00 11.45
CA THR A 215 17.45 -3.54 11.83
C THR A 215 17.06 -4.74 10.96
N ALA A 216 17.27 -4.67 9.65
CA ALA A 216 16.97 -5.75 8.72
C ALA A 216 17.80 -7.01 9.02
N ILE A 217 19.12 -6.87 9.18
CA ILE A 217 19.99 -7.99 9.52
C ILE A 217 19.69 -8.52 10.92
N GLY A 218 19.50 -7.63 11.90
CA GLY A 218 19.22 -8.00 13.28
C GLY A 218 17.99 -8.89 13.39
N ARG A 219 16.85 -8.46 12.83
CA ARG A 219 15.61 -9.25 12.82
C ARG A 219 15.78 -10.58 12.10
N SER A 220 16.49 -10.58 10.97
CA SER A 220 16.63 -11.78 10.14
C SER A 220 17.55 -12.83 10.76
N LEU A 221 18.62 -12.42 11.45
CA LEU A 221 19.58 -13.32 12.10
C LEU A 221 19.19 -13.73 13.52
N GLY A 222 18.36 -12.95 14.22
CA GLY A 222 18.09 -13.13 15.66
C GLY A 222 17.57 -14.51 16.08
N HIS A 223 16.98 -15.26 15.15
CA HIS A 223 16.47 -16.62 15.38
C HIS A 223 17.19 -17.71 14.56
N GLN A 224 18.31 -17.37 13.91
CA GLN A 224 19.04 -18.28 13.02
C GLN A 224 20.16 -19.02 13.73
N SER A 225 20.61 -20.11 13.12
CA SER A 225 21.71 -20.92 13.65
C SER A 225 23.06 -20.21 13.52
N ILE A 226 24.02 -20.57 14.39
CA ILE A 226 25.34 -19.95 14.39
C ILE A 226 26.10 -20.18 13.07
N GLU A 227 25.80 -21.25 12.32
CA GLU A 227 26.38 -21.49 11.00
C GLU A 227 25.94 -20.43 9.98
N LEU A 228 24.67 -19.99 10.00
CA LEU A 228 24.18 -18.92 9.12
C LEU A 228 24.82 -17.57 9.45
N TRP A 229 25.04 -17.32 10.74
CA TRP A 229 25.78 -16.17 11.23
C TRP A 229 27.22 -16.14 10.70
N GLN A 230 27.93 -17.27 10.72
CA GLN A 230 29.27 -17.40 10.15
C GLN A 230 29.28 -17.28 8.62
N LYS A 231 28.31 -17.91 7.93
CA LYS A 231 28.11 -17.78 6.48
C LYS A 231 27.94 -16.31 6.09
N MET A 232 27.13 -15.56 6.84
CA MET A 232 26.92 -14.14 6.60
C MET A 232 28.21 -13.33 6.74
N VAL A 233 29.01 -13.58 7.78
CA VAL A 233 30.30 -12.90 7.96
C VAL A 233 31.26 -13.24 6.81
N GLY A 234 31.32 -14.51 6.37
CA GLY A 234 32.13 -14.93 5.23
C GLY A 234 31.78 -14.17 3.95
N GLU A 235 30.50 -14.19 3.57
CA GLU A 235 29.99 -13.50 2.37
C GLU A 235 30.22 -11.98 2.40
N LEU A 236 30.02 -11.35 3.57
CA LEU A 236 30.25 -9.92 3.75
C LEU A 236 31.75 -9.55 3.75
N SER A 237 32.63 -10.48 4.14
CA SER A 237 34.09 -10.27 4.18
C SER A 237 34.76 -10.41 2.81
N GLU A 238 34.20 -11.21 1.88
CA GLU A 238 34.76 -11.44 0.54
C GLU A 238 34.63 -10.23 -0.42
N GLY A 239 34.05 -9.11 0.03
CA GLY A 239 33.86 -7.90 -0.79
C GLY A 239 34.94 -6.84 -0.59
N HIS A 240 35.96 -6.80 -1.44
CA HIS A 240 36.73 -5.58 -1.71
C HIS A 240 36.22 -4.95 -3.01
N CYS A 241 35.70 -3.72 -2.95
CA CYS A 241 35.31 -2.98 -4.16
C CYS A 241 35.71 -1.51 -4.09
N ILE A 242 36.03 -0.96 -5.26
CA ILE A 242 36.75 0.31 -5.51
C ILE A 242 35.74 1.40 -6.00
N LEU A 243 34.46 1.35 -5.62
CA LEU A 243 33.39 2.16 -6.24
C LEU A 243 32.44 2.82 -5.22
N ASP A 244 31.78 3.91 -5.65
CA ASP A 244 30.90 4.83 -4.88
C ASP A 244 30.06 4.19 -3.75
N SER A 245 29.94 4.92 -2.63
CA SER A 245 29.37 4.48 -1.34
C SER A 245 27.96 3.87 -1.40
N ASN A 246 27.12 4.27 -2.36
CA ASN A 246 25.75 3.75 -2.49
C ASN A 246 25.69 2.38 -3.19
N THR A 247 26.59 2.10 -4.13
CA THR A 247 26.62 0.80 -4.82
C THR A 247 27.17 -0.31 -3.92
N GLU A 248 28.15 0.03 -3.08
CA GLU A 248 28.66 -0.88 -2.04
C GLU A 248 27.57 -1.29 -1.05
N LEU A 249 26.69 -0.35 -0.69
CA LEU A 249 25.58 -0.61 0.20
C LEU A 249 24.58 -1.58 -0.44
N LEU A 250 24.17 -1.35 -1.68
CA LEU A 250 23.21 -2.23 -2.37
C LEU A 250 23.80 -3.61 -2.58
N SER A 251 25.10 -3.71 -2.92
CA SER A 251 25.82 -4.98 -2.99
C SER A 251 25.82 -5.71 -1.65
N SER A 252 26.02 -5.00 -0.54
CA SER A 252 26.03 -5.61 0.79
C SER A 252 24.65 -6.12 1.17
N LEU A 253 23.60 -5.33 0.95
CA LEU A 253 22.21 -5.74 1.14
C LEU A 253 21.82 -6.93 0.25
N GLN A 254 22.38 -7.03 -0.95
CA GLN A 254 22.21 -8.19 -1.82
C GLN A 254 22.74 -9.47 -1.20
N LYS A 255 23.99 -9.43 -0.73
CA LYS A 255 24.62 -10.60 -0.09
C LYS A 255 23.84 -11.04 1.13
N ILE A 256 23.33 -10.07 1.90
CA ILE A 256 22.43 -10.32 3.04
C ILE A 256 21.18 -11.04 2.57
N LEU A 257 20.48 -10.53 1.54
CA LEU A 257 19.31 -11.20 0.97
C LEU A 257 19.62 -12.62 0.49
N ASP A 258 20.78 -12.82 -0.14
CA ASP A 258 21.21 -14.11 -0.66
C ASP A 258 21.53 -15.14 0.43
N VAL A 259 22.02 -14.68 1.58
CA VAL A 259 22.28 -15.53 2.74
C VAL A 259 21.00 -15.86 3.51
N LEU A 260 20.09 -14.90 3.62
CA LEU A 260 18.87 -15.02 4.44
C LEU A 260 17.76 -15.83 3.77
N GLU A 261 17.73 -15.84 2.45
CA GLU A 261 16.67 -16.49 1.69
C GLU A 261 17.27 -17.31 0.55
N ASP A 262 17.02 -18.62 0.58
CA ASP A 262 17.45 -19.54 -0.47
C ASP A 262 16.31 -19.80 -1.48
N ASN A 263 15.06 -19.45 -1.15
CA ASN A 263 13.93 -19.67 -2.04
C ASN A 263 13.92 -18.64 -3.18
N PRO A 264 14.10 -19.07 -4.45
CA PRO A 264 14.14 -18.15 -5.58
C PRO A 264 12.81 -17.42 -5.79
N ILE A 265 11.67 -18.02 -5.44
CA ILE A 265 10.36 -17.39 -5.59
C ILE A 265 10.23 -16.20 -4.64
N ILE A 266 10.68 -16.34 -3.38
CA ILE A 266 10.62 -15.25 -2.40
C ILE A 266 11.50 -14.07 -2.84
N LYS A 267 12.67 -14.35 -3.42
CA LYS A 267 13.50 -13.30 -4.03
C LYS A 267 12.76 -12.60 -5.17
N GLU A 268 12.19 -13.35 -6.11
CA GLU A 268 11.41 -12.77 -7.22
C GLU A 268 10.21 -11.93 -6.71
N CYS A 269 9.52 -12.38 -5.66
CA CYS A 269 8.45 -11.64 -5.00
C CYS A 269 8.95 -10.34 -4.34
N PHE A 270 10.10 -10.36 -3.65
CA PHE A 270 10.73 -9.13 -3.13
C PHE A 270 11.03 -8.13 -4.25
N MET A 271 11.54 -8.64 -5.37
CA MET A 271 11.85 -7.86 -6.57
C MET A 271 10.61 -7.22 -7.19
N ASP A 272 9.46 -7.90 -7.16
CA ASP A 272 8.19 -7.37 -7.64
C ASP A 272 7.68 -6.16 -6.84
N LEU A 273 8.09 -6.00 -5.58
CA LEU A 273 7.68 -4.85 -4.76
C LEU A 273 8.12 -3.51 -5.37
N ALA A 274 9.19 -3.50 -6.17
CA ALA A 274 9.65 -2.31 -6.88
C ALA A 274 8.65 -1.83 -7.95
N LEU A 275 7.77 -2.70 -8.46
CA LEU A 275 6.88 -2.39 -9.58
C LEU A 275 5.84 -1.29 -9.28
N PHE A 276 5.57 -0.99 -8.01
CA PHE A 276 4.67 0.08 -7.58
C PHE A 276 5.43 1.39 -7.42
N PRO A 277 4.84 2.59 -7.35
CA PRO A 277 5.57 3.85 -7.18
C PRO A 277 6.18 4.00 -5.78
N GLU A 278 7.16 4.91 -5.65
CA GLU A 278 7.76 5.25 -4.34
C GLU A 278 6.76 5.97 -3.41
N HIS A 279 6.90 5.73 -2.11
CA HIS A 279 6.04 6.26 -1.04
C HIS A 279 4.54 5.95 -1.17
N GLN A 280 4.18 5.00 -2.04
CA GLN A 280 2.82 4.50 -2.15
C GLN A 280 2.67 3.19 -1.39
N ARG A 281 1.51 3.00 -0.77
CA ARG A 281 1.14 1.73 -0.17
C ARG A 281 0.88 0.72 -1.27
N ILE A 282 1.50 -0.44 -1.17
CA ILE A 282 1.32 -1.53 -2.12
C ILE A 282 0.21 -2.43 -1.58
N PRO A 283 -0.95 -2.53 -2.24
CA PRO A 283 -1.99 -3.45 -1.80
C PRO A 283 -1.48 -4.88 -1.90
N VAL A 284 -1.52 -5.64 -0.80
CA VAL A 284 -1.13 -7.07 -0.82
C VAL A 284 -2.01 -7.83 -1.81
N ALA A 285 -3.27 -7.42 -1.97
CA ALA A 285 -4.16 -8.02 -2.97
C ALA A 285 -3.67 -7.88 -4.41
N ALA A 286 -3.05 -6.75 -4.76
CA ALA A 286 -2.43 -6.56 -6.08
C ALA A 286 -1.26 -7.53 -6.30
N LEU A 287 -0.41 -7.71 -5.27
CA LEU A 287 0.71 -8.66 -5.31
C LEU A 287 0.24 -10.10 -5.43
N VAL A 288 -0.79 -10.48 -4.68
CA VAL A 288 -1.37 -11.83 -4.76
C VAL A 288 -1.90 -12.11 -6.16
N ASP A 289 -2.61 -11.16 -6.76
CA ASP A 289 -3.13 -11.31 -8.12
C ASP A 289 -2.02 -11.53 -9.15
N MET A 290 -0.87 -10.87 -8.98
CA MET A 290 0.29 -11.08 -9.84
C MET A 290 0.96 -12.43 -9.58
N TRP A 291 1.25 -12.75 -8.32
CA TRP A 291 2.08 -13.90 -7.94
C TRP A 291 1.39 -15.23 -8.22
N VAL A 292 0.06 -15.29 -8.14
CA VAL A 292 -0.69 -16.48 -8.53
C VAL A 292 -0.44 -16.84 -10.00
N GLU A 293 -0.46 -15.86 -10.90
CA GLU A 293 -0.30 -16.12 -12.33
C GLU A 293 1.17 -16.19 -12.78
N LEU A 294 2.07 -15.42 -12.15
CA LEU A 294 3.51 -15.41 -12.48
C LEU A 294 4.25 -16.64 -11.94
N TYR A 295 3.95 -17.05 -10.71
CA TYR A 295 4.71 -18.09 -9.99
C TYR A 295 3.91 -19.36 -9.71
N GLY A 296 2.67 -19.45 -10.20
CA GLY A 296 1.82 -20.63 -10.02
C GLY A 296 1.47 -20.89 -8.55
N LEU A 297 1.30 -19.82 -7.76
CA LEU A 297 0.83 -19.92 -6.38
C LEU A 297 -0.64 -20.35 -6.32
N ASP A 298 -1.13 -20.69 -5.14
CA ASP A 298 -2.52 -21.13 -4.98
C ASP A 298 -3.51 -19.99 -5.25
N ASN A 299 -4.65 -20.30 -5.88
CA ASN A 299 -5.63 -19.29 -6.28
C ASN A 299 -6.25 -18.51 -5.11
N TYR A 300 -6.21 -19.07 -3.90
CA TYR A 300 -6.71 -18.45 -2.67
C TYR A 300 -5.73 -17.43 -2.06
N GLY A 301 -4.49 -17.39 -2.53
CA GLY A 301 -3.47 -16.44 -2.07
C GLY A 301 -2.73 -16.84 -0.79
N LEU A 302 -2.94 -18.04 -0.26
CA LEU A 302 -2.36 -18.47 1.03
C LEU A 302 -0.82 -18.50 0.98
N LYS A 303 -0.25 -19.06 -0.09
CA LYS A 303 1.21 -19.08 -0.30
C LYS A 303 1.75 -17.67 -0.51
N ALA A 304 1.01 -16.81 -1.21
CA ALA A 304 1.42 -15.42 -1.42
C ALA A 304 1.48 -14.64 -0.09
N ILE A 305 0.48 -14.81 0.78
CA ILE A 305 0.49 -14.22 2.13
C ILE A 305 1.63 -14.77 2.98
N ALA A 306 1.91 -16.08 2.90
CA ALA A 306 3.05 -16.66 3.60
C ALA A 306 4.39 -16.03 3.16
N ILE A 307 4.53 -15.71 1.87
CA ILE A 307 5.69 -14.98 1.35
C ILE A 307 5.71 -13.55 1.91
N VAL A 308 4.59 -12.84 1.91
CA VAL A 308 4.49 -11.48 2.50
C VAL A 308 4.89 -11.49 3.97
N ASN A 309 4.35 -12.41 4.78
CA ASN A 309 4.68 -12.54 6.20
C ASN A 309 6.16 -12.90 6.41
N ARG A 310 6.74 -13.69 5.52
CA ARG A 310 8.17 -14.01 5.53
C ARG A 310 9.01 -12.76 5.26
N LEU A 311 8.67 -11.96 4.24
CA LEU A 311 9.35 -10.69 3.95
C LEU A 311 9.22 -9.67 5.10
N ASP A 312 8.05 -9.61 5.73
CA ASP A 312 7.78 -8.78 6.91
C ASP A 312 8.64 -9.18 8.11
N SER A 313 8.71 -10.49 8.40
CA SER A 313 9.54 -11.03 9.48
C SER A 313 11.03 -10.71 9.33
N MET A 314 11.50 -10.56 8.08
CA MET A 314 12.88 -10.15 7.76
C MET A 314 13.05 -8.63 7.66
N ASN A 315 11.98 -7.84 7.84
CA ASN A 315 11.96 -6.39 7.67
C ASN A 315 12.41 -5.93 6.27
N LEU A 316 12.14 -6.76 5.26
CA LEU A 316 12.34 -6.45 3.84
C LEU A 316 11.10 -5.82 3.19
N ALA A 317 9.97 -5.96 3.86
CA ALA A 317 8.71 -5.27 3.61
C ALA A 317 8.14 -4.90 4.98
N ASN A 318 7.40 -3.80 5.11
CA ASN A 318 6.67 -3.51 6.34
C ASN A 318 5.17 -3.66 6.05
N VAL A 319 4.56 -4.70 6.61
CA VAL A 319 3.13 -4.98 6.42
C VAL A 319 2.33 -4.17 7.42
N THR A 320 1.50 -3.30 6.87
CA THR A 320 0.53 -2.51 7.60
C THR A 320 -0.87 -3.04 7.32
N VAL A 321 -1.68 -3.18 8.36
CA VAL A 321 -3.08 -3.59 8.21
C VAL A 321 -3.95 -2.38 8.50
N THR A 322 -4.68 -1.89 7.50
CA THR A 322 -5.50 -0.66 7.64
C THR A 322 -6.68 -0.85 8.55
N ARG A 323 -7.20 -2.08 8.66
CA ARG A 323 -8.19 -2.48 9.66
C ARG A 323 -7.89 -3.90 10.07
N LYS A 324 -7.62 -4.13 11.36
CA LYS A 324 -7.76 -5.46 11.94
C LYS A 324 -9.25 -5.71 12.06
N ASN A 325 -9.90 -6.12 10.97
CA ASN A 325 -11.25 -6.66 11.12
C ASN A 325 -11.09 -8.00 11.81
N LEU A 326 -12.00 -8.32 12.72
CA LEU A 326 -11.97 -9.57 13.48
C LEU A 326 -12.12 -10.80 12.55
N SER A 327 -12.51 -10.58 11.28
CA SER A 327 -12.56 -11.55 10.19
C SER A 327 -11.25 -11.74 9.41
N ASP A 328 -10.17 -11.03 9.76
CA ASP A 328 -8.83 -11.18 9.18
C ASP A 328 -7.98 -12.25 9.89
N THR A 329 -8.49 -12.89 10.95
CA THR A 329 -7.83 -14.03 11.62
C THR A 329 -7.86 -15.32 10.78
N ASP A 330 -8.76 -15.40 9.80
CA ASP A 330 -8.75 -16.44 8.78
C ASP A 330 -7.86 -16.04 7.59
N SER A 331 -6.96 -16.96 7.23
CA SER A 331 -5.91 -16.90 6.19
C SER A 331 -6.33 -16.42 4.78
N TYR A 332 -7.62 -16.15 4.54
CA TYR A 332 -8.18 -15.88 3.22
C TYR A 332 -8.30 -14.39 2.86
N TYR A 333 -7.99 -13.47 3.77
CA TYR A 333 -8.33 -12.06 3.58
C TYR A 333 -7.17 -11.09 3.81
N TYR A 334 -6.66 -10.58 2.70
CA TYR A 334 -5.51 -9.68 2.63
C TYR A 334 -5.84 -8.33 1.95
N ASN A 335 -7.12 -8.06 1.69
CA ASN A 335 -7.54 -6.81 1.01
C ASN A 335 -7.22 -5.55 1.85
N ASN A 336 -7.25 -5.67 3.17
CA ASN A 336 -6.87 -4.61 4.12
C ASN A 336 -5.35 -4.56 4.41
N HIS A 337 -4.56 -5.44 3.80
CA HIS A 337 -3.12 -5.50 4.04
C HIS A 337 -2.37 -4.71 2.98
N PHE A 338 -1.45 -3.86 3.42
CA PHE A 338 -0.64 -3.01 2.57
C PHE A 338 0.82 -3.12 2.96
N ILE A 339 1.71 -3.13 1.97
CA ILE A 339 3.14 -3.06 2.20
C ILE A 339 3.60 -1.61 2.03
N VAL A 340 4.35 -1.13 3.02
CA VAL A 340 5.18 0.07 2.92
C VAL A 340 6.62 -0.39 2.71
N LEU A 341 7.17 -0.12 1.52
CA LEU A 341 8.53 -0.49 1.17
C LEU A 341 9.48 0.67 1.43
N HIS A 342 10.55 0.43 2.18
CA HIS A 342 11.58 1.44 2.39
C HIS A 342 12.36 1.70 1.09
N ASP A 343 12.67 2.95 0.79
CA ASP A 343 13.33 3.35 -0.46
C ASP A 343 14.66 2.64 -0.75
N ILE A 344 15.47 2.28 0.25
CA ILE A 344 16.73 1.55 0.00
C ILE A 344 16.45 0.12 -0.52
N LEU A 345 15.38 -0.50 -0.01
CA LEU A 345 14.97 -1.86 -0.37
C LEU A 345 14.33 -1.84 -1.75
N ARG A 346 13.58 -0.78 -2.04
CA ARG A 346 13.12 -0.45 -3.38
C ARG A 346 14.30 -0.26 -4.36
N ASP A 347 15.29 0.55 -3.99
CA ASP A 347 16.50 0.79 -4.80
C ASP A 347 17.27 -0.53 -5.05
N LEU A 348 17.33 -1.41 -4.05
CA LEU A 348 17.90 -2.75 -4.17
C LEU A 348 17.14 -3.61 -5.19
N ALA A 349 15.81 -3.62 -5.10
CA ALA A 349 14.96 -4.36 -6.02
C ALA A 349 14.99 -3.77 -7.45
N ILE A 350 15.14 -2.46 -7.61
CA ILE A 350 15.34 -1.85 -8.93
C ILE A 350 16.72 -2.24 -9.48
N TYR A 351 17.76 -2.11 -8.66
CA TYR A 351 19.14 -2.43 -9.03
C TYR A 351 19.30 -3.86 -9.52
N GLN A 352 18.75 -4.82 -8.76
CA GLN A 352 18.78 -6.23 -9.11
C GLN A 352 17.98 -6.54 -10.39
N SER A 353 16.82 -5.89 -10.58
CA SER A 353 15.98 -6.08 -11.79
C SER A 353 16.71 -5.61 -13.05
N ASN A 354 17.60 -4.62 -12.89
CA ASN A 354 18.32 -3.97 -13.98
C ASN A 354 19.71 -4.57 -14.25
N LYS A 355 20.15 -5.61 -13.52
CA LYS A 355 21.44 -6.27 -13.75
C LYS A 355 21.55 -6.90 -15.14
N ALA A 356 20.45 -7.45 -15.65
CA ALA A 356 20.41 -8.05 -16.98
C ALA A 356 20.23 -6.99 -18.08
N GLN A 357 20.68 -7.32 -19.30
CA GLN A 357 20.32 -6.57 -20.51
C GLN A 357 18.80 -6.47 -20.64
N ILE A 358 18.29 -5.35 -21.18
CA ILE A 358 16.87 -5.00 -21.19
C ILE A 358 16.02 -6.12 -21.82
N GLU A 359 16.54 -6.76 -22.87
CA GLU A 359 15.91 -7.86 -23.60
C GLU A 359 15.78 -9.14 -22.77
N LEU A 360 16.57 -9.30 -21.71
CA LEU A 360 16.54 -10.48 -20.83
C LEU A 360 15.86 -10.19 -19.49
N ARG A 361 15.38 -8.96 -19.26
CA ARG A 361 14.76 -8.58 -17.99
C ARG A 361 13.40 -9.23 -17.85
N LYS A 362 13.18 -9.90 -16.71
CA LYS A 362 11.87 -10.44 -16.31
C LYS A 362 10.85 -9.31 -16.07
N ARG A 363 11.33 -8.16 -15.62
CA ARG A 363 10.54 -6.99 -15.23
C ARG A 363 11.02 -5.76 -15.96
N LEU A 364 10.09 -4.98 -16.49
CA LEU A 364 10.36 -3.65 -17.01
C LEU A 364 9.53 -2.63 -16.24
N MET A 365 10.21 -1.60 -15.73
CA MET A 365 9.60 -0.48 -15.03
C MET A 365 9.86 0.80 -15.80
N ILE A 366 8.82 1.58 -16.07
CA ILE A 366 8.90 2.84 -16.81
C ILE A 366 8.28 3.95 -15.95
N GLY A 367 9.02 5.03 -15.71
CA GLY A 367 8.59 6.14 -14.84
C GLY A 367 8.55 7.51 -15.53
N ILE A 368 7.77 8.42 -14.93
CA ILE A 368 7.45 9.78 -15.43
C ILE A 368 8.70 10.66 -15.67
N ASN A 369 9.73 10.55 -14.83
CA ASN A 369 10.91 11.44 -14.83
C ASN A 369 12.13 10.89 -15.57
N GLU A 370 11.94 9.83 -16.33
CA GLU A 370 13.02 9.17 -17.05
C GLU A 370 13.28 9.87 -18.41
N THR A 371 12.39 10.80 -18.83
CA THR A 371 12.34 11.49 -20.15
C THR A 371 12.93 12.91 -20.24
N LYS A 372 13.46 13.53 -19.16
CA LYS A 372 14.14 14.86 -19.26
C LYS A 372 15.60 14.79 -18.81
N PRO A 373 16.54 14.37 -19.68
CA PRO A 373 17.97 14.41 -19.37
C PRO A 373 18.52 15.85 -19.32
N GLU A 374 17.89 16.80 -20.01
CA GLU A 374 18.56 18.08 -20.34
C GLU A 374 18.43 19.19 -19.29
N VAL A 375 17.49 19.09 -18.34
CA VAL A 375 17.28 20.14 -17.31
C VAL A 375 17.70 19.69 -15.92
N CYS A 376 17.88 18.39 -15.72
CA CYS A 376 18.30 17.81 -14.44
C CYS A 376 19.73 17.31 -14.57
N LEU A 377 20.75 18.16 -14.41
CA LEU A 377 22.08 17.82 -13.82
C LEU A 377 23.08 18.98 -13.99
N GLY A 378 23.53 19.54 -12.86
CA GLY A 378 24.79 20.28 -12.79
C GLY A 378 25.98 19.32 -12.88
N GLU A 379 27.00 19.70 -13.64
CA GLU A 379 28.07 18.84 -14.18
C GLU A 379 29.00 18.10 -13.18
N LYS A 380 28.78 18.14 -11.86
CA LYS A 380 29.82 17.71 -10.90
C LYS A 380 29.56 16.45 -10.07
N GLN A 381 28.43 15.77 -10.21
CA GLN A 381 28.22 14.47 -9.54
C GLN A 381 27.52 13.47 -10.46
N GLN A 382 28.23 13.05 -11.50
CA GLN A 382 27.84 11.93 -12.36
C GLN A 382 28.06 10.60 -11.61
N GLY A 383 27.06 10.14 -10.85
CA GLY A 383 27.02 8.77 -10.34
C GLY A 383 26.58 7.77 -11.43
N ILE A 384 27.21 6.59 -11.45
CA ILE A 384 26.97 5.52 -12.44
C ILE A 384 25.51 5.00 -12.41
N MET A 385 24.78 5.18 -11.32
CA MET A 385 23.36 4.80 -11.19
C MET A 385 22.46 5.52 -12.21
N ILE A 386 22.83 6.74 -12.62
CA ILE A 386 22.14 7.48 -13.69
C ILE A 386 22.49 6.91 -15.06
N ARG A 387 23.70 6.36 -15.28
CA ARG A 387 24.05 5.68 -16.56
C ARG A 387 23.26 4.39 -16.77
N THR A 388 22.90 3.68 -15.70
CA THR A 388 22.08 2.45 -15.79
C THR A 388 20.60 2.76 -16.00
N LEU A 389 20.09 3.87 -15.43
CA LEU A 389 18.72 4.37 -15.64
C LEU A 389 18.57 5.09 -17.00
N SER A 390 19.59 5.81 -17.46
CA SER A 390 19.60 6.44 -18.79
C SER A 390 19.81 5.45 -19.94
N ASN A 391 20.27 4.23 -19.67
CA ASN A 391 20.30 3.15 -20.66
C ASN A 391 18.90 2.67 -21.07
N ASN A 392 17.86 2.84 -20.25
CA ASN A 392 16.48 2.65 -20.70
C ASN A 392 16.10 3.66 -21.81
N PHE A 393 16.76 4.82 -21.87
CA PHE A 393 16.44 5.91 -22.80
C PHE A 393 17.17 5.84 -24.13
N ARG A 394 18.45 5.43 -24.15
CA ARG A 394 19.12 5.11 -25.42
C ARG A 394 18.41 4.00 -26.20
N TRP A 395 17.59 3.20 -25.52
CA TRP A 395 16.77 2.16 -26.11
C TRP A 395 15.49 2.68 -26.78
N CYS A 396 14.93 3.82 -26.35
CA CYS A 396 13.72 4.40 -26.94
C CYS A 396 14.01 5.31 -28.16
N ASP A 397 15.20 5.90 -28.25
CA ASP A 397 15.59 6.80 -29.36
C ASP A 397 16.08 6.06 -30.62
N GLU A 398 16.49 4.80 -30.49
CA GLU A 398 16.84 3.99 -31.66
C GLU A 398 15.58 3.49 -32.35
N GLN A 399 15.32 3.98 -33.58
CA GLN A 399 14.20 3.65 -34.47
C GLN A 399 14.15 2.17 -34.93
N LYS A 400 14.51 1.21 -34.07
CA LYS A 400 14.36 -0.23 -34.28
C LYS A 400 13.26 -0.73 -33.35
N THR A 401 12.18 -1.21 -33.96
CA THR A 401 11.09 -1.93 -33.30
C THR A 401 11.63 -3.18 -32.61
N GLN A 402 11.86 -3.12 -31.30
CA GLN A 402 12.42 -4.23 -30.54
C GLN A 402 11.35 -4.87 -29.65
N LYS A 403 11.15 -6.19 -29.83
CA LYS A 403 10.26 -7.01 -29.01
C LYS A 403 10.79 -7.04 -27.58
N ILE A 404 9.94 -6.69 -26.61
CA ILE A 404 10.28 -6.71 -25.18
C ILE A 404 9.90 -8.07 -24.60
N PRO A 405 10.85 -8.89 -24.11
CA PRO A 405 10.54 -10.21 -23.52
C PRO A 405 10.21 -10.14 -22.03
N SER A 406 9.69 -9.02 -21.53
CA SER A 406 9.37 -8.88 -20.11
C SER A 406 8.13 -9.67 -19.75
N GLY A 407 8.21 -10.49 -18.69
CA GLY A 407 7.04 -11.17 -18.12
C GLY A 407 6.13 -10.21 -17.34
N THR A 408 6.70 -9.15 -16.77
CA THR A 408 5.97 -8.11 -16.04
C THR A 408 6.35 -6.72 -16.53
N LEU A 409 5.33 -5.91 -16.79
CA LEU A 409 5.47 -4.52 -17.21
C LEU A 409 4.75 -3.61 -16.22
N SER A 410 5.47 -2.65 -15.62
CA SER A 410 4.88 -1.59 -14.82
C SER A 410 5.20 -0.25 -15.43
N ILE A 411 4.16 0.57 -15.66
CA ILE A 411 4.35 1.95 -16.06
C ILE A 411 3.65 2.88 -15.11
N SER A 412 4.37 3.94 -14.75
CA SER A 412 3.83 5.09 -14.04
C SER A 412 3.61 6.23 -15.02
N SER A 413 2.39 6.78 -15.07
CA SER A 413 2.02 7.89 -15.95
C SER A 413 1.29 8.99 -15.17
N ASP A 414 1.45 10.23 -15.62
CA ASP A 414 0.65 11.38 -15.19
C ASP A 414 -0.18 11.95 -16.35
N GLU A 415 -0.83 13.09 -16.12
CA GLU A 415 -1.64 13.84 -17.09
C GLU A 415 -0.90 14.16 -18.40
N THR A 416 0.44 14.14 -18.43
CA THR A 416 1.25 14.57 -19.58
C THR A 416 1.71 13.44 -20.51
N TRP A 417 1.38 12.18 -20.20
CA TRP A 417 2.12 10.99 -20.68
C TRP A 417 1.45 10.16 -21.80
N THR A 418 0.60 10.73 -22.66
CA THR A 418 -0.19 9.95 -23.65
C THR A 418 0.55 9.57 -24.94
N SER A 419 1.70 10.17 -25.28
CA SER A 419 2.35 10.00 -26.60
C SER A 419 3.49 8.97 -26.66
N TYR A 420 4.21 8.72 -25.56
CA TYR A 420 5.45 7.91 -25.58
C TYR A 420 5.24 6.39 -25.57
N TRP A 421 4.07 5.91 -25.14
CA TRP A 421 3.76 4.49 -25.12
C TRP A 421 3.70 3.87 -26.53
N SER A 422 3.54 4.71 -27.55
CA SER A 422 3.25 4.30 -28.91
C SER A 422 4.36 3.48 -29.59
N HIS A 423 5.56 3.44 -29.00
CA HIS A 423 6.73 2.74 -29.55
C HIS A 423 7.02 1.37 -28.89
N LEU A 424 6.39 1.06 -27.76
CA LEU A 424 6.65 -0.19 -27.02
C LEU A 424 5.69 -1.30 -27.50
N ARG A 425 6.23 -2.48 -27.84
CA ARG A 425 5.44 -3.70 -28.16
C ARG A 425 5.69 -4.83 -27.16
N PRO A 426 5.06 -4.79 -25.97
CA PRO A 426 5.25 -5.79 -24.92
C PRO A 426 4.37 -7.03 -25.12
N ALA A 427 4.43 -7.65 -26.31
CA ALA A 427 3.56 -8.79 -26.65
C ALA A 427 3.77 -10.03 -25.76
N GLN A 428 4.90 -10.10 -25.03
CA GLN A 428 5.22 -11.22 -24.14
C GLN A 428 4.79 -11.00 -22.69
N ALA A 429 4.29 -9.81 -22.32
CA ALA A 429 3.94 -9.51 -20.94
C ALA A 429 2.74 -10.34 -20.46
N GLU A 430 2.92 -10.95 -19.28
CA GLU A 430 1.88 -11.71 -18.59
C GLU A 430 1.18 -10.88 -17.52
N VAL A 431 1.86 -9.83 -17.03
CA VAL A 431 1.34 -8.89 -16.04
C VAL A 431 1.59 -7.46 -16.51
N LEU A 432 0.55 -6.62 -16.45
CA LEU A 432 0.61 -5.18 -16.70
C LEU A 432 0.10 -4.42 -15.47
N ILE A 433 0.91 -3.50 -14.96
CA ILE A 433 0.55 -2.56 -13.91
C ILE A 433 0.57 -1.15 -14.48
N LEU A 434 -0.56 -0.46 -14.39
CA LEU A 434 -0.73 0.93 -14.76
C LEU A 434 -0.89 1.75 -13.49
N ASN A 435 0.18 2.45 -13.11
CA ASN A 435 0.21 3.37 -11.99
C ASN A 435 -0.08 4.78 -12.52
N ILE A 436 -1.35 5.15 -12.58
CA ILE A 436 -1.78 6.41 -13.19
C ILE A 436 -2.01 7.50 -12.14
N ARG A 437 -1.84 8.76 -12.54
CA ARG A 437 -2.13 9.96 -11.74
C ARG A 437 -2.80 10.98 -12.64
N THR A 438 -4.05 10.73 -12.97
CA THR A 438 -4.86 11.56 -13.88
C THR A 438 -6.33 11.29 -13.60
N ASN A 439 -7.18 12.25 -13.94
CA ASN A 439 -8.63 12.09 -13.90
C ASN A 439 -9.15 11.45 -15.20
N LEU A 440 -8.35 11.47 -16.27
CA LEU A 440 -8.70 10.94 -17.59
C LEU A 440 -7.55 10.08 -18.12
N TYR A 441 -7.83 8.83 -18.48
CA TYR A 441 -6.83 7.94 -19.06
C TYR A 441 -7.42 7.08 -20.18
N SER A 442 -6.76 7.07 -21.33
CA SER A 442 -7.14 6.22 -22.47
C SER A 442 -6.21 5.02 -22.55
N PHE A 443 -6.77 3.81 -22.65
CA PHE A 443 -5.94 2.63 -22.90
C PHE A 443 -5.22 2.74 -24.25
N PRO A 444 -3.92 2.44 -24.31
CA PRO A 444 -3.19 2.50 -25.57
C PRO A 444 -3.68 1.40 -26.52
N LYS A 445 -3.86 1.73 -27.81
CA LYS A 445 -4.34 0.79 -28.85
C LYS A 445 -3.52 -0.51 -28.94
N TYR A 446 -2.26 -0.50 -28.50
CA TYR A 446 -1.38 -1.68 -28.49
C TYR A 446 -1.74 -2.69 -27.40
N LEU A 447 -2.61 -2.35 -26.45
CA LEU A 447 -3.10 -3.29 -25.44
C LEU A 447 -3.68 -4.55 -26.10
N LYS A 448 -4.31 -4.41 -27.26
CA LYS A 448 -4.84 -5.52 -28.07
C LYS A 448 -3.78 -6.51 -28.58
N GLU A 449 -2.51 -6.13 -28.61
CA GLU A 449 -1.40 -6.97 -29.04
C GLU A 449 -0.82 -7.81 -27.89
N MET A 450 -1.22 -7.55 -26.63
CA MET A 450 -0.72 -8.24 -25.44
C MET A 450 -1.42 -9.59 -25.22
N SER A 451 -1.23 -10.51 -26.18
CA SER A 451 -1.93 -11.79 -26.23
C SER A 451 -1.61 -12.78 -25.11
N LYS A 452 -0.59 -12.50 -24.30
CA LYS A 452 -0.20 -13.30 -23.12
C LYS A 452 -0.63 -12.71 -21.78
N LEU A 453 -1.31 -11.57 -21.78
CA LEU A 453 -1.62 -10.81 -20.57
C LEU A 453 -2.66 -11.53 -19.70
N LYS A 454 -2.22 -12.06 -18.55
CA LYS A 454 -3.04 -12.78 -17.56
C LYS A 454 -3.57 -11.88 -16.44
N VAL A 455 -2.82 -10.82 -16.11
CA VAL A 455 -3.16 -9.90 -15.00
C VAL A 455 -3.05 -8.46 -15.47
N LEU A 456 -4.11 -7.69 -15.23
CA LEU A 456 -4.13 -6.24 -15.42
C LEU A 456 -4.48 -5.56 -14.10
N ILE A 457 -3.61 -4.65 -13.67
CA ILE A 457 -3.79 -3.84 -12.46
C ILE A 457 -3.74 -2.38 -12.88
N VAL A 458 -4.80 -1.63 -12.62
CA VAL A 458 -4.87 -0.18 -12.85
C VAL A 458 -5.09 0.50 -11.51
N MET A 459 -4.12 1.31 -11.10
CA MET A 459 -4.14 2.04 -9.83
C MET A 459 -4.02 3.52 -10.11
N ASN A 460 -5.06 4.26 -9.76
CA ASN A 460 -5.03 5.71 -9.81
C ASN A 460 -4.63 6.28 -8.43
N TYR A 461 -3.52 6.99 -8.39
CA TYR A 461 -3.04 7.71 -7.20
C TYR A 461 -3.47 9.18 -7.18
N GLY A 462 -4.30 9.61 -8.15
CA GLY A 462 -4.94 10.93 -8.16
C GLY A 462 -5.93 11.13 -7.00
N PHE A 463 -6.40 12.36 -6.81
CA PHE A 463 -7.37 12.69 -5.77
C PHE A 463 -8.77 12.18 -6.12
N HIS A 464 -9.20 12.41 -7.37
CA HIS A 464 -10.47 11.95 -7.91
C HIS A 464 -10.35 10.60 -8.63
N PRO A 465 -11.44 9.82 -8.71
CA PRO A 465 -11.51 8.65 -9.59
C PRO A 465 -11.15 9.02 -11.04
N CYS A 466 -10.46 8.12 -11.74
CA CYS A 466 -10.09 8.31 -13.14
C CYS A 466 -11.17 7.69 -14.04
N GLU A 467 -11.63 8.44 -15.04
CA GLU A 467 -12.43 7.90 -16.14
C GLU A 467 -11.51 7.19 -17.14
N LEU A 468 -11.84 5.94 -17.47
CA LEU A 468 -11.10 5.15 -18.45
C LEU A 468 -11.79 5.18 -19.82
N PHE A 469 -11.06 5.64 -20.82
CA PHE A 469 -11.46 5.56 -22.24
C PHE A 469 -10.87 4.32 -22.91
N ASP A 470 -11.47 3.94 -24.03
CA ASP A 470 -11.12 2.76 -24.82
C ASP A 470 -11.20 1.44 -24.01
N PHE A 471 -12.13 1.37 -23.05
CA PHE A 471 -12.33 0.21 -22.18
C PHE A 471 -12.69 -1.06 -22.97
N GLU A 472 -13.32 -0.90 -24.14
CA GLU A 472 -13.60 -1.96 -25.11
C GLU A 472 -12.35 -2.72 -25.59
N LEU A 473 -11.15 -2.11 -25.52
CA LEU A 473 -9.91 -2.79 -25.86
C LEU A 473 -9.63 -3.99 -24.95
N LEU A 474 -10.12 -3.98 -23.70
CA LEU A 474 -9.95 -5.11 -22.80
C LEU A 474 -10.63 -6.37 -23.35
N GLY A 475 -11.71 -6.25 -24.12
CA GLY A 475 -12.40 -7.40 -24.74
C GLY A 475 -11.52 -8.19 -25.72
N THR A 476 -10.39 -7.64 -26.16
CA THR A 476 -9.41 -8.35 -27.00
C THR A 476 -8.47 -9.28 -26.21
N LEU A 477 -8.38 -9.08 -24.88
CA LEU A 477 -7.47 -9.80 -23.99
C LEU A 477 -8.04 -11.16 -23.58
N SER A 478 -8.05 -12.09 -24.54
CA SER A 478 -8.70 -13.40 -24.37
C SER A 478 -8.14 -14.26 -23.24
N VAL A 479 -6.91 -14.05 -22.78
CA VAL A 479 -6.28 -14.85 -21.70
C VAL A 479 -6.26 -14.15 -20.34
N LEU A 480 -6.86 -12.97 -20.23
CA LEU A 480 -6.92 -12.20 -18.99
C LEU A 480 -7.73 -12.96 -17.94
N LYS A 481 -7.10 -13.23 -16.79
CA LYS A 481 -7.69 -13.99 -15.67
C LYS A 481 -7.97 -13.12 -14.45
N ARG A 482 -7.21 -12.04 -14.25
CA ARG A 482 -7.34 -11.17 -13.08
C ARG A 482 -7.34 -9.71 -13.51
N LEU A 483 -8.37 -8.98 -13.09
CA LEU A 483 -8.52 -7.55 -13.33
C LEU A 483 -8.71 -6.84 -11.99
N ARG A 484 -7.80 -5.93 -11.67
CA ARG A 484 -7.91 -5.04 -10.51
C ARG A 484 -7.98 -3.59 -11.00
N LEU A 485 -9.02 -2.89 -10.58
CA LEU A 485 -9.20 -1.46 -10.80
C LEU A 485 -9.27 -0.76 -9.45
N GLU A 486 -8.50 0.31 -9.30
CA GLU A 486 -8.40 1.07 -8.07
C GLU A 486 -8.53 2.57 -8.35
N ARG A 487 -9.55 3.20 -7.74
CA ARG A 487 -9.93 4.61 -7.92
C ARG A 487 -10.23 4.96 -9.38
N ILE A 488 -11.08 4.12 -9.99
CA ILE A 488 -11.51 4.22 -11.38
C ILE A 488 -13.04 4.37 -11.44
N SER A 489 -13.51 5.27 -12.30
CA SER A 489 -14.92 5.33 -12.70
C SER A 489 -15.14 4.38 -13.87
N ILE A 490 -15.99 3.38 -13.68
CA ILE A 490 -16.19 2.29 -14.64
C ILE A 490 -17.41 2.63 -15.51
N PRO A 491 -17.22 2.94 -16.81
CA PRO A 491 -18.33 3.36 -17.66
C PRO A 491 -19.23 2.17 -18.06
N SER A 492 -18.62 1.03 -18.41
CA SER A 492 -19.35 -0.18 -18.78
C SER A 492 -18.45 -1.42 -18.70
N PHE A 493 -19.05 -2.61 -18.67
CA PHE A 493 -18.31 -3.87 -18.79
C PHE A 493 -18.13 -4.29 -20.25
N VAL A 494 -17.08 -5.08 -20.47
CA VAL A 494 -16.77 -5.73 -21.74
C VAL A 494 -16.62 -7.23 -21.51
N SER A 495 -16.84 -8.03 -22.55
CA SER A 495 -16.77 -9.49 -22.41
C SER A 495 -15.33 -9.97 -22.20
N LEU A 496 -15.05 -10.52 -21.02
CA LEU A 496 -13.79 -11.13 -20.63
C LEU A 496 -14.05 -12.58 -20.18
N LYS A 497 -14.18 -13.49 -21.16
CA LYS A 497 -14.64 -14.86 -20.92
C LYS A 497 -13.75 -15.69 -20.00
N ASN A 498 -12.46 -15.39 -19.91
CA ASN A 498 -11.51 -16.13 -19.06
C ASN A 498 -11.22 -15.43 -17.72
N LEU A 499 -11.90 -14.32 -17.43
CA LEU A 499 -11.72 -13.60 -16.18
C LEU A 499 -12.20 -14.46 -15.01
N LYS A 500 -11.29 -14.75 -14.08
CA LYS A 500 -11.54 -15.51 -12.86
C LYS A 500 -11.70 -14.61 -11.64
N LYS A 501 -11.01 -13.48 -11.60
CA LYS A 501 -11.12 -12.53 -10.48
C LYS A 501 -11.28 -11.09 -10.98
N LEU A 502 -12.26 -10.39 -10.39
CA LEU A 502 -12.49 -8.97 -10.57
C LEU A 502 -12.40 -8.28 -9.20
N SER A 503 -11.54 -7.28 -9.08
CA SER A 503 -11.36 -6.49 -7.87
C SER A 503 -11.54 -5.00 -8.16
N LEU A 504 -12.52 -4.39 -7.50
CA LEU A 504 -12.87 -2.98 -7.63
C LEU A 504 -12.66 -2.30 -6.27
N TYR A 505 -11.68 -1.40 -6.17
CA TYR A 505 -11.34 -0.71 -4.92
C TYR A 505 -11.50 0.80 -5.09
N LEU A 506 -12.32 1.45 -4.27
CA LEU A 506 -12.65 2.88 -4.39
C LEU A 506 -13.15 3.27 -5.80
N CYS A 507 -13.84 2.36 -6.50
CA CYS A 507 -14.37 2.59 -7.83
C CYS A 507 -15.79 3.18 -7.80
N ASP A 508 -16.08 4.04 -8.77
CA ASP A 508 -17.46 4.41 -9.10
C ASP A 508 -18.01 3.33 -10.03
N THR A 509 -19.07 2.66 -9.58
CA THR A 509 -19.59 1.44 -10.23
C THR A 509 -21.03 1.57 -10.70
N ARG A 510 -21.74 2.63 -10.30
CA ARG A 510 -23.17 2.80 -10.56
C ARG A 510 -23.47 2.73 -12.05
N GLU A 511 -22.72 3.43 -12.89
CA GLU A 511 -22.96 3.47 -14.33
C GLU A 511 -22.83 2.07 -14.94
N ALA A 512 -21.73 1.36 -14.67
CA ALA A 512 -21.53 0.01 -15.17
C ALA A 512 -22.54 -1.02 -14.60
N PHE A 513 -23.05 -0.83 -13.37
CA PHE A 513 -23.98 -1.77 -12.75
C PHE A 513 -25.44 -1.55 -13.16
N GLU A 514 -25.85 -0.29 -13.33
CA GLU A 514 -27.24 0.08 -13.62
C GLU A 514 -27.52 0.25 -15.13
N ASN A 515 -26.56 0.81 -15.88
CA ASN A 515 -26.75 1.25 -17.26
C ASN A 515 -26.05 0.37 -18.31
N SER A 516 -25.43 -0.74 -17.90
CA SER A 516 -24.77 -1.63 -18.87
C SER A 516 -25.79 -2.38 -19.73
N ASN A 517 -25.52 -2.41 -21.04
CA ASN A 517 -26.30 -3.18 -22.02
C ASN A 517 -26.06 -4.69 -21.95
N ILE A 518 -25.02 -5.13 -21.23
CA ILE A 518 -24.67 -6.55 -21.08
C ILE A 518 -24.90 -7.00 -19.64
N LEU A 519 -25.41 -8.22 -19.46
CA LEU A 519 -25.46 -8.83 -18.14
C LEU A 519 -24.03 -9.11 -17.68
N ILE A 520 -23.76 -8.98 -16.37
CA ILE A 520 -22.44 -9.30 -15.85
C ILE A 520 -22.07 -10.78 -16.05
N SER A 521 -23.07 -11.66 -16.14
CA SER A 521 -22.87 -13.07 -16.50
C SER A 521 -22.39 -13.28 -17.93
N ASP A 522 -22.76 -12.39 -18.86
CA ASP A 522 -22.29 -12.44 -20.25
C ASP A 522 -20.91 -11.77 -20.38
N ALA A 523 -20.66 -10.76 -19.54
CA ALA A 523 -19.36 -10.12 -19.43
C ALA A 523 -18.31 -11.09 -18.87
N PHE A 524 -18.61 -11.74 -17.74
CA PHE A 524 -17.66 -12.56 -16.96
C PHE A 524 -18.25 -13.94 -16.61
N PRO A 525 -18.52 -14.82 -17.59
CA PRO A 525 -19.21 -16.10 -17.36
C PRO A 525 -18.44 -17.09 -16.46
N ASN A 526 -17.12 -16.96 -16.39
CA ASN A 526 -16.23 -17.85 -15.63
C ASN A 526 -15.66 -17.18 -14.36
N LEU A 527 -16.29 -16.11 -13.88
CA LEU A 527 -15.83 -15.38 -12.71
C LEU A 527 -15.96 -16.24 -11.45
N GLU A 528 -14.84 -16.43 -10.75
CA GLU A 528 -14.73 -17.24 -9.54
C GLU A 528 -14.72 -16.36 -8.27
N ASP A 529 -14.17 -15.15 -8.36
CA ASP A 529 -13.99 -14.21 -7.24
C ASP A 529 -14.37 -12.78 -7.67
N LEU A 530 -15.36 -12.19 -6.98
CA LEU A 530 -15.74 -10.79 -7.12
C LEU A 530 -15.51 -10.07 -5.80
N ASN A 531 -14.62 -9.08 -5.81
CA ASN A 531 -14.34 -8.21 -4.68
C ASN A 531 -14.65 -6.75 -5.02
N ILE A 532 -15.50 -6.12 -4.23
CA ILE A 532 -15.88 -4.70 -4.35
C ILE A 532 -15.68 -4.05 -2.98
N GLU A 533 -14.85 -3.02 -2.95
CA GLU A 533 -14.47 -2.35 -1.71
C GLU A 533 -14.54 -0.83 -1.85
N TYR A 534 -15.13 -0.17 -0.86
CA TYR A 534 -15.24 1.30 -0.79
C TYR A 534 -15.94 1.95 -2.00
N SER A 535 -16.89 1.27 -2.64
CA SER A 535 -17.70 1.90 -3.70
C SER A 535 -18.74 2.83 -3.06
N LYS A 536 -18.64 4.13 -3.36
CA LYS A 536 -19.43 5.20 -2.71
C LYS A 536 -20.81 5.40 -3.33
N ASP A 537 -21.03 4.88 -4.53
CA ASP A 537 -22.19 5.13 -5.37
C ASP A 537 -23.05 3.87 -5.62
N MET A 538 -22.52 2.68 -5.32
CA MET A 538 -23.18 1.39 -5.48
C MET A 538 -24.40 1.23 -4.56
N VAL A 539 -25.59 1.10 -5.17
CA VAL A 539 -26.87 0.89 -4.45
C VAL A 539 -27.32 -0.57 -4.48
N GLY A 540 -26.91 -1.31 -5.51
CA GLY A 540 -27.28 -2.71 -5.71
C GLY A 540 -26.25 -3.47 -6.53
N LEU A 541 -26.38 -4.79 -6.58
CA LEU A 541 -25.55 -5.67 -7.39
C LEU A 541 -25.97 -5.64 -8.87
N PRO A 542 -25.03 -5.85 -9.82
CA PRO A 542 -25.33 -5.80 -11.25
C PRO A 542 -26.23 -6.95 -11.70
N LYS A 543 -27.10 -6.69 -12.68
CA LYS A 543 -28.01 -7.68 -13.24
C LYS A 543 -27.25 -8.88 -13.83
N GLY A 544 -27.76 -10.08 -13.54
CA GLY A 544 -27.17 -11.34 -14.01
C GLY A 544 -26.05 -11.88 -13.12
N LEU A 545 -25.64 -11.19 -12.04
CA LEU A 545 -24.58 -11.70 -11.15
C LEU A 545 -24.91 -13.10 -10.62
N CYS A 546 -26.16 -13.32 -10.22
CA CYS A 546 -26.64 -14.59 -9.69
C CYS A 546 -26.69 -15.73 -10.73
N ASN A 547 -26.41 -15.45 -12.01
CA ASN A 547 -26.31 -16.47 -13.06
C ASN A 547 -24.87 -16.99 -13.23
N ILE A 548 -23.89 -16.39 -12.56
CA ILE A 548 -22.48 -16.81 -12.61
C ILE A 548 -22.28 -17.99 -11.64
N THR A 549 -22.62 -19.19 -12.09
CA THR A 549 -22.54 -20.40 -11.27
C THR A 549 -21.09 -20.78 -10.90
N SER A 550 -20.09 -20.23 -11.58
CA SER A 550 -18.66 -20.41 -11.25
C SER A 550 -18.21 -19.61 -10.03
N LEU A 551 -19.00 -18.63 -9.57
CA LEU A 551 -18.64 -17.73 -8.48
C LEU A 551 -18.55 -18.50 -7.15
N ASN A 552 -17.38 -18.46 -6.53
CA ASN A 552 -17.09 -19.13 -5.26
C ASN A 552 -16.83 -18.14 -4.11
N MET A 553 -16.48 -16.89 -4.44
CA MET A 553 -16.21 -15.82 -3.49
C MET A 553 -16.89 -14.52 -3.93
N LEU A 554 -17.74 -13.98 -3.07
CA LEU A 554 -18.36 -12.66 -3.24
C LEU A 554 -18.06 -11.83 -2.00
N SER A 555 -17.27 -10.78 -2.17
CA SER A 555 -16.88 -9.86 -1.11
C SER A 555 -17.31 -8.44 -1.49
N ILE A 556 -18.19 -7.87 -0.69
CA ILE A 556 -18.62 -6.49 -0.78
C ILE A 556 -18.34 -5.86 0.57
N SER A 557 -17.50 -4.83 0.60
CA SER A 557 -17.08 -4.21 1.86
C SER A 557 -17.03 -2.70 1.74
N ASN A 558 -17.42 -1.99 2.80
CA ASN A 558 -17.44 -0.51 2.83
C ASN A 558 -18.27 0.13 1.70
N CYS A 559 -19.28 -0.59 1.20
CA CYS A 559 -20.21 -0.07 0.21
C CYS A 559 -21.48 0.37 0.95
N HIS A 560 -21.42 1.56 1.55
CA HIS A 560 -22.40 2.02 2.54
C HIS A 560 -23.82 2.12 1.99
N LYS A 561 -23.97 2.44 0.70
CA LYS A 561 -25.27 2.62 0.03
C LYS A 561 -25.93 1.34 -0.47
N LEU A 562 -25.26 0.18 -0.35
CA LEU A 562 -25.86 -1.09 -0.74
C LEU A 562 -27.07 -1.37 0.16
N SER A 563 -28.27 -1.34 -0.42
CA SER A 563 -29.52 -1.42 0.36
C SER A 563 -30.12 -2.82 0.41
N ALA A 564 -29.90 -3.64 -0.62
CA ALA A 564 -30.45 -4.99 -0.71
C ALA A 564 -29.58 -5.91 -1.59
N LEU A 565 -29.66 -7.21 -1.32
CA LEU A 565 -29.20 -8.26 -2.23
C LEU A 565 -30.32 -8.68 -3.20
N PRO A 566 -29.99 -9.16 -4.41
CA PRO A 566 -30.98 -9.72 -5.33
C PRO A 566 -31.64 -10.98 -4.76
N GLN A 567 -32.94 -11.16 -5.02
CA GLN A 567 -33.70 -12.32 -4.57
C GLN A 567 -33.14 -13.63 -5.14
N GLU A 568 -32.39 -13.57 -6.23
CA GLU A 568 -31.75 -14.70 -6.90
C GLU A 568 -30.40 -15.09 -6.29
N ILE A 569 -29.91 -14.43 -5.22
CA ILE A 569 -28.58 -14.72 -4.64
C ILE A 569 -28.37 -16.21 -4.33
N GLY A 570 -29.43 -16.91 -3.93
CA GLY A 570 -29.44 -18.35 -3.70
C GLY A 570 -29.08 -19.24 -4.90
N ASN A 571 -29.05 -18.69 -6.12
CA ASN A 571 -28.65 -19.42 -7.34
C ASN A 571 -27.12 -19.62 -7.42
N LEU A 572 -26.33 -18.93 -6.59
CA LEU A 572 -24.88 -19.08 -6.52
C LEU A 572 -24.49 -20.33 -5.73
N GLU A 573 -24.86 -21.51 -6.24
CA GLU A 573 -24.72 -22.78 -5.52
C GLU A 573 -23.28 -23.14 -5.15
N ASN A 574 -22.28 -22.65 -5.89
CA ASN A 574 -20.86 -22.87 -5.63
C ASN A 574 -20.23 -21.86 -4.65
N LEU A 575 -21.00 -20.87 -4.18
CA LEU A 575 -20.50 -19.82 -3.30
C LEU A 575 -20.07 -20.42 -1.97
N LYS A 576 -18.80 -20.26 -1.63
CA LYS A 576 -18.19 -20.71 -0.37
C LYS A 576 -18.05 -19.58 0.64
N LEU A 577 -18.08 -18.34 0.15
CA LEU A 577 -17.77 -17.14 0.90
C LEU A 577 -18.65 -15.99 0.45
N LEU A 578 -19.42 -15.43 1.39
CA LEU A 578 -20.23 -14.23 1.19
C LEU A 578 -19.88 -13.21 2.27
N ARG A 579 -19.25 -12.10 1.87
CA ARG A 579 -18.96 -10.98 2.76
C ARG A 579 -19.74 -9.74 2.33
N LEU A 580 -20.39 -9.13 3.31
CA LEU A 580 -21.17 -7.90 3.28
C LEU A 580 -20.76 -7.06 4.50
N SER A 581 -19.51 -6.62 4.55
CA SER A 581 -18.99 -5.90 5.72
C SER A 581 -19.19 -4.40 5.56
N SER A 582 -19.69 -3.72 6.59
CA SER A 582 -19.87 -2.27 6.59
C SER A 582 -20.79 -1.76 5.47
N CYS A 583 -21.73 -2.60 5.03
CA CYS A 583 -22.85 -2.21 4.17
C CYS A 583 -23.96 -1.67 5.07
N THR A 584 -23.81 -0.41 5.49
CA THR A 584 -24.63 0.20 6.54
C THR A 584 -26.09 0.38 6.16
N ASP A 585 -26.41 0.60 4.87
CA ASP A 585 -27.79 0.76 4.40
C ASP A 585 -28.46 -0.58 4.06
N LEU A 586 -27.78 -1.71 4.25
CA LEU A 586 -28.33 -3.05 3.95
C LEU A 586 -29.48 -3.35 4.90
N GLN A 587 -30.69 -3.48 4.34
CA GLN A 587 -31.92 -3.70 5.12
C GLN A 587 -32.45 -5.12 5.01
N VAL A 588 -32.08 -5.87 3.97
CA VAL A 588 -32.67 -7.19 3.69
C VAL A 588 -31.62 -8.17 3.21
N ILE A 589 -31.57 -9.33 3.85
CA ILE A 589 -30.99 -10.56 3.30
C ILE A 589 -32.15 -11.44 2.83
N PRO A 590 -32.24 -11.79 1.54
CA PRO A 590 -33.39 -12.50 0.98
C PRO A 590 -33.43 -13.96 1.44
N ASN A 591 -34.64 -14.52 1.57
CA ASN A 591 -34.88 -15.92 1.94
C ASN A 591 -34.12 -16.95 1.07
N SER A 592 -33.81 -16.60 -0.18
CA SER A 592 -33.02 -17.46 -1.06
C SER A 592 -31.59 -17.69 -0.58
N VAL A 593 -31.07 -16.89 0.36
CA VAL A 593 -29.76 -17.11 1.00
C VAL A 593 -29.63 -18.53 1.55
N GLY A 594 -30.72 -19.11 2.06
CA GLY A 594 -30.76 -20.48 2.56
C GLY A 594 -30.46 -21.57 1.51
N ARG A 595 -30.46 -21.23 0.22
CA ARG A 595 -30.11 -22.15 -0.87
C ARG A 595 -28.61 -22.23 -1.14
N LEU A 596 -27.80 -21.35 -0.51
CA LEU A 596 -26.33 -21.34 -0.64
C LEU A 596 -25.71 -22.52 0.13
N SER A 597 -25.96 -23.73 -0.35
CA SER A 597 -25.63 -24.98 0.34
C SER A 597 -24.14 -25.21 0.51
N ASN A 598 -23.27 -24.60 -0.30
CA ASN A 598 -21.81 -24.70 -0.17
C ASN A 598 -21.17 -23.57 0.65
N LEU A 599 -21.96 -22.63 1.17
CA LEU A 599 -21.45 -21.48 1.92
C LEU A 599 -20.77 -21.97 3.20
N ARG A 600 -19.52 -21.55 3.42
CA ARG A 600 -18.70 -21.91 4.58
C ARG A 600 -18.41 -20.71 5.47
N HIS A 601 -18.26 -19.54 4.88
CA HIS A 601 -17.95 -18.30 5.58
C HIS A 601 -18.96 -17.23 5.18
N MET A 602 -19.56 -16.59 6.18
CA MET A 602 -20.41 -15.43 5.98
C MET A 602 -19.98 -14.30 6.91
N ASP A 603 -19.95 -13.09 6.38
CA ASP A 603 -19.60 -11.89 7.15
C ASP A 603 -20.61 -10.80 6.85
N ILE A 604 -21.36 -10.38 7.86
CA ILE A 604 -22.34 -9.29 7.82
C ILE A 604 -21.98 -8.18 8.81
N SER A 605 -20.72 -8.15 9.26
CA SER A 605 -20.28 -7.23 10.31
C SER A 605 -20.51 -5.78 9.90
N ASN A 606 -20.97 -4.94 10.83
CA ASN A 606 -21.28 -3.53 10.64
C ASN A 606 -22.42 -3.27 9.62
N CYS A 607 -23.31 -4.24 9.40
CA CYS A 607 -24.61 -4.03 8.76
C CYS A 607 -25.64 -3.54 9.78
N ILE A 608 -25.45 -2.31 10.27
CA ILE A 608 -26.18 -1.75 11.42
C ILE A 608 -27.70 -1.57 11.21
N ASN A 609 -28.17 -1.49 9.96
CA ASN A 609 -29.58 -1.34 9.63
C ASN A 609 -30.26 -2.65 9.22
N LEU A 610 -29.57 -3.80 9.32
CA LEU A 610 -30.15 -5.11 9.03
C LEU A 610 -31.00 -5.56 10.23
N PRO A 611 -32.34 -5.67 10.11
CA PRO A 611 -33.22 -5.91 11.25
C PRO A 611 -33.31 -7.37 11.66
N ASN A 612 -33.16 -8.32 10.72
CA ASN A 612 -33.24 -9.75 11.00
C ASN A 612 -32.57 -10.58 9.90
N LEU A 613 -32.25 -11.83 10.23
CA LEU A 613 -31.93 -12.87 9.25
C LEU A 613 -33.20 -13.68 8.91
N PRO A 614 -33.38 -14.12 7.64
CA PRO A 614 -34.57 -14.87 7.24
C PRO A 614 -34.61 -16.26 7.89
N GLU A 615 -35.80 -16.83 8.08
CA GLU A 615 -35.95 -18.20 8.63
C GLU A 615 -35.22 -19.26 7.78
N GLU A 616 -35.06 -19.05 6.48
CA GLU A 616 -34.29 -19.94 5.62
C GLU A 616 -32.77 -19.88 5.88
N PHE A 617 -32.26 -18.93 6.67
CA PHE A 617 -30.85 -18.87 7.06
C PHE A 617 -30.37 -20.16 7.73
N GLY A 618 -31.25 -20.81 8.52
CA GLY A 618 -30.98 -22.12 9.11
C GLY A 618 -30.73 -23.26 8.12
N ASN A 619 -30.98 -23.06 6.82
CA ASN A 619 -30.71 -24.04 5.76
C ASN A 619 -29.25 -24.04 5.28
N LEU A 620 -28.41 -23.10 5.76
CA LEU A 620 -26.98 -23.01 5.44
C LEU A 620 -26.17 -24.13 6.11
N CYS A 621 -26.42 -25.36 5.69
CA CYS A 621 -25.95 -26.56 6.36
C CYS A 621 -24.43 -26.75 6.38
N ASN A 622 -23.68 -26.08 5.50
CA ASN A 622 -22.20 -26.13 5.46
C ASN A 622 -21.52 -24.89 6.05
N LEU A 623 -22.28 -23.93 6.59
CA LEU A 623 -21.73 -22.72 7.21
C LEU A 623 -20.88 -23.12 8.41
N ARG A 624 -19.66 -22.59 8.47
CA ARG A 624 -18.67 -22.90 9.51
C ARG A 624 -18.36 -21.70 10.37
N ILE A 625 -18.26 -20.53 9.77
CA ILE A 625 -17.87 -19.30 10.46
C ILE A 625 -18.83 -18.17 10.04
N LEU A 626 -19.36 -17.47 11.04
CA LEU A 626 -20.20 -16.30 10.87
C LEU A 626 -19.60 -15.10 11.60
N TYR A 627 -19.34 -14.03 10.88
CA TYR A 627 -18.92 -12.74 11.43
C TYR A 627 -20.12 -11.78 11.44
N MET A 628 -20.43 -11.23 12.60
CA MET A 628 -21.56 -10.31 12.79
C MET A 628 -21.29 -9.31 13.91
N THR A 629 -20.10 -8.73 13.93
CA THR A 629 -19.76 -7.64 14.87
C THR A 629 -20.54 -6.37 14.51
N SER A 630 -21.00 -5.60 15.49
CA SER A 630 -21.82 -4.39 15.34
C SER A 630 -23.16 -4.68 14.66
N CYS A 631 -23.83 -5.77 15.07
CA CYS A 631 -25.12 -6.21 14.54
C CYS A 631 -26.17 -6.39 15.66
N GLU A 632 -26.08 -5.61 16.74
CA GLU A 632 -26.95 -5.68 17.92
C GLU A 632 -28.47 -5.68 17.63
N ARG A 633 -28.88 -5.01 16.53
CA ARG A 633 -30.29 -4.88 16.10
C ARG A 633 -30.78 -6.02 15.21
N CYS A 634 -29.89 -6.92 14.79
CA CYS A 634 -30.23 -8.00 13.89
C CYS A 634 -30.78 -9.18 14.68
N GLU A 635 -32.08 -9.41 14.58
CA GLU A 635 -32.75 -10.54 15.24
C GLU A 635 -32.39 -11.87 14.55
N LEU A 636 -32.06 -12.85 15.39
CA LEU A 636 -31.73 -14.21 14.99
C LEU A 636 -32.99 -15.08 14.81
N PRO A 637 -33.20 -15.75 13.65
CA PRO A 637 -34.35 -16.61 13.42
C PRO A 637 -34.30 -17.89 14.25
N SER A 638 -35.46 -18.49 14.49
CA SER A 638 -35.57 -19.72 15.27
C SER A 638 -34.85 -20.91 14.64
N SER A 639 -34.72 -20.90 13.31
CA SER A 639 -34.03 -21.92 12.52
C SER A 639 -32.51 -21.98 12.68
N ILE A 640 -31.86 -21.04 13.40
CA ILE A 640 -30.40 -21.09 13.64
C ILE A 640 -29.94 -22.41 14.26
N ILE A 641 -30.82 -23.06 15.03
CA ILE A 641 -30.59 -24.39 15.62
C ILE A 641 -30.26 -25.47 14.58
N ASN A 642 -30.58 -25.24 13.31
CA ASN A 642 -30.30 -26.16 12.20
C ASN A 642 -28.87 -26.04 11.65
N LEU A 643 -28.10 -25.03 12.05
CA LEU A 643 -26.72 -24.79 11.61
C LEU A 643 -25.72 -25.73 12.29
N LYS A 644 -25.90 -27.04 12.13
CA LYS A 644 -25.14 -28.10 12.83
C LYS A 644 -23.63 -28.08 12.58
N ASN A 645 -23.18 -27.47 11.48
CA ASN A 645 -21.76 -27.37 11.10
C ASN A 645 -21.12 -26.02 11.47
N LEU A 646 -21.89 -25.09 12.06
CA LEU A 646 -21.38 -23.81 12.51
C LEU A 646 -20.44 -24.05 13.70
N LYS A 647 -19.18 -23.66 13.52
CA LYS A 647 -18.10 -23.85 14.49
C LYS A 647 -17.83 -22.58 15.27
N GLU A 648 -17.96 -21.43 14.62
CA GLU A 648 -17.54 -20.16 15.20
C GLU A 648 -18.48 -19.04 14.79
N VAL A 649 -18.87 -18.23 15.77
CA VAL A 649 -19.53 -16.93 15.59
C VAL A 649 -18.64 -15.88 16.22
N VAL A 650 -18.24 -14.89 15.44
CA VAL A 650 -17.43 -13.76 15.91
C VAL A 650 -18.31 -12.51 15.97
N CYS A 651 -18.51 -11.97 17.17
CA CYS A 651 -19.47 -10.90 17.41
C CYS A 651 -19.05 -10.01 18.59
N ASP A 652 -19.79 -8.92 18.84
CA ASP A 652 -19.62 -8.09 20.03
C ASP A 652 -20.34 -8.69 21.25
N GLU A 653 -20.09 -8.12 22.43
CA GLU A 653 -20.66 -8.59 23.70
C GLU A 653 -22.21 -8.62 23.68
N GLU A 654 -22.84 -7.63 23.06
CA GLU A 654 -24.31 -7.52 23.00
C GLU A 654 -24.92 -8.61 22.13
N THR A 655 -24.35 -8.83 20.96
CA THR A 655 -24.76 -9.85 20.00
C THR A 655 -24.49 -11.25 20.53
N ALA A 656 -23.40 -11.44 21.28
CA ALA A 656 -23.06 -12.72 21.91
C ALA A 656 -24.16 -13.21 22.86
N PHE A 657 -24.85 -12.30 23.56
CA PHE A 657 -25.97 -12.65 24.44
C PHE A 657 -27.12 -13.33 23.67
N GLN A 658 -27.40 -12.91 22.43
CA GLN A 658 -28.41 -13.55 21.58
C GLN A 658 -28.01 -14.98 21.20
N TRP A 659 -26.72 -15.22 20.95
CA TRP A 659 -26.19 -16.54 20.58
C TRP A 659 -26.09 -17.52 21.76
N GLU A 660 -25.85 -17.04 22.97
CA GLU A 660 -25.78 -17.89 24.16
C GLU A 660 -27.08 -18.68 24.40
N ALA A 661 -28.25 -18.14 24.00
CA ALA A 661 -29.53 -18.84 24.06
C ALA A 661 -29.57 -20.12 23.19
N PHE A 662 -28.80 -20.18 22.11
CA PHE A 662 -28.77 -21.30 21.16
C PHE A 662 -27.65 -22.31 21.45
N LYS A 663 -26.69 -21.97 22.30
CA LYS A 663 -25.53 -22.80 22.65
C LYS A 663 -25.89 -24.21 23.15
N PRO A 664 -26.97 -24.44 23.94
CA PRO A 664 -27.38 -25.80 24.30
C PRO A 664 -27.80 -26.67 23.11
N MET A 665 -28.26 -26.04 22.02
CA MET A 665 -28.72 -26.71 20.80
C MET A 665 -27.60 -26.85 19.76
N LEU A 666 -26.53 -26.05 19.88
CA LEU A 666 -25.34 -26.06 19.03
C LEU A 666 -24.08 -26.32 19.88
N PRO A 667 -23.86 -27.55 20.37
CA PRO A 667 -22.84 -27.84 21.38
C PRO A 667 -21.39 -27.66 20.91
N ASN A 668 -21.15 -27.63 19.59
CA ASN A 668 -19.82 -27.41 19.00
C ASN A 668 -19.54 -25.94 18.64
N LEU A 669 -20.48 -25.03 18.94
CA LEU A 669 -20.36 -23.63 18.62
C LEU A 669 -19.43 -22.91 19.62
N LYS A 670 -18.38 -22.29 19.09
CA LYS A 670 -17.58 -21.29 19.78
C LYS A 670 -18.17 -19.90 19.49
N ILE A 671 -18.50 -19.15 20.54
CA ILE A 671 -18.81 -17.73 20.43
C ILE A 671 -17.52 -16.99 20.80
N ASP A 672 -16.96 -16.27 19.84
CA ASP A 672 -15.76 -15.47 20.04
C ASP A 672 -16.15 -13.98 20.14
N VAL A 673 -15.75 -13.37 21.26
CA VAL A 673 -15.92 -11.94 21.51
C VAL A 673 -14.53 -11.35 21.67
N PRO A 674 -13.85 -11.09 20.55
CA PRO A 674 -12.49 -10.60 20.58
C PRO A 674 -12.44 -9.17 21.15
N GLN A 675 -11.45 -8.90 21.99
CA GLN A 675 -11.22 -7.56 22.52
C GLN A 675 -10.87 -6.60 21.37
N LEU A 676 -11.70 -5.59 21.18
CA LEU A 676 -11.55 -4.55 20.18
C LEU A 676 -10.25 -3.76 20.43
N ASP A 677 -9.17 -4.16 19.77
CA ASP A 677 -7.95 -3.38 19.67
C ASP A 677 -8.15 -2.33 18.57
N VAL A 678 -9.00 -1.33 18.86
CA VAL A 678 -9.31 -0.24 17.92
C VAL A 678 -8.08 0.66 17.81
N ASN A 679 -7.11 0.25 17.00
CA ASN A 679 -6.07 1.16 16.58
C ASN A 679 -6.71 2.19 15.63
N LEU A 680 -7.17 3.33 16.14
CA LEU A 680 -7.77 4.42 15.36
C LEU A 680 -6.75 5.17 14.48
N ASN A 681 -5.46 4.79 14.48
CA ASN A 681 -4.43 5.50 13.73
C ASN A 681 -4.63 5.40 12.19
N TRP A 682 -5.47 4.49 11.70
CA TRP A 682 -5.77 4.36 10.26
C TRP A 682 -6.70 5.44 9.69
N LEU A 683 -7.52 6.12 10.51
CA LEU A 683 -8.33 7.27 10.03
C LEU A 683 -7.43 8.41 9.51
N HIS A 684 -6.19 8.48 9.99
CA HIS A 684 -5.18 9.42 9.50
C HIS A 684 -4.60 9.05 8.12
N ALA A 685 -4.85 7.82 7.64
CA ALA A 685 -4.16 7.25 6.50
C ALA A 685 -5.02 7.06 5.24
N ILE A 686 -6.33 7.27 5.33
CA ILE A 686 -7.21 7.32 4.13
C ILE A 686 -7.04 8.68 3.42
N HIS A 687 -6.57 9.70 4.13
CA HIS A 687 -6.30 11.05 3.61
C HIS A 687 -4.80 11.37 3.41
N SER A 688 -3.89 10.39 3.57
CA SER A 688 -2.44 10.59 3.44
C SER A 688 -1.90 10.36 2.06
#